data_AF-A0A076INL6-F1
#
_entry.id   AF-A0A076INL6-F1
#
_cell.length_a   1.000
_cell.length_b   1.000
_cell.length_c   1.000
_cell.angle_alpha   90.00
_cell.angle_beta   90.00
_cell.angle_gamma   90.00
#
_symmetry.space_group_name_H-M   'P 1'
#
loop_
_entity.id
_entity.type
_entity.pdbx_description
1 polymer ?
#
loop_
_entity_poly.entity_id
_entity_poly.type
_entity_poly.pdbx_seq_one_letter_code
_entity_poly.pdbx_strand_id
1 'polypeptide(L)'
;MKKKKLPLVCWDSIKLLTALFLLWGVCFGADAYPGSEYRKQLFDYDWKFKLGDYPDASLNTYDDADWRILDLPHDWSIEGTLDPENPMGNDGGYFPAGTGWYRKSFEIPSKHKGKKVGIYFEGVYMNSEVFINGKSVGIRPYGYSSFYYDLTPYLRYDDKNIIAVRVDNSQQKNCRWYTGTGIYRHVWLTAMNAVHIEHWGIAITTPEVSEERAVVQIKTILRNETSSDRQITLTTKLTKGNDEAGKGEIKVDLPANGIKEITQKIFVLYPALWSPETPHLYNAHFLVTEASDVIDSTTESFGIRTVTYSAEQGLFLNGKRIILNGGCLHHDNGCLGAAAYDRAEERKVELMKAAGFNAVRTSHNIPSEEFLHACDRLGLLVIDETFDGWRDSKNQYDYSILFDQWWQRDIESMVLRDRNHPSIFCWSIGNEVIERKKLEVVTTARKLADYVHKFDPSRPVTSALAAWDNDWEIYDPLAAVHEIVGYNYLLHRAPVDHQRVPSRVIMQTESYPRDAFANWSLVNGHDYIIGDFVWTAIDYLGESGIGRFYYAGESEGEHYQRNHYPWHGAYCGDIDLTGWRKPISHYRDLLYNPDKKLYLAVKEPDNYYGKVKETLWSVWPTWESWNWPGHEGKEIEVEIYSRYPKVRLYLNDKLIGEKFTGKEQQFKAVFPVSYEPGILKAVGVESEIEIEKTILQTAGKPVKIQLTADRTKIKANGQDLSFITVEILDKEGILEPNADNQLTFEVKGAGTIVAVGNADLKDTDSYIGYQRKAWKGRAIVVVKSTRKEGKIMLKVTSPGLVPATVSIRTSK
;
A
#
# COMPACT_ATOMS: atom_id res chain seq x y z
N MET A 1 -42.13 -61.49 22.28
CA MET A 1 -42.75 -61.55 20.94
C MET A 1 -41.67 -61.33 19.88
N LYS A 2 -41.66 -62.23 18.90
CA LYS A 2 -40.78 -62.46 17.71
C LYS A 2 -39.89 -61.27 17.26
N LYS A 3 -38.56 -61.36 17.05
CA LYS A 3 -37.49 -62.41 17.05
C LYS A 3 -36.15 -61.69 17.42
N LYS A 4 -35.33 -62.10 18.42
CA LYS A 4 -34.22 -63.10 18.40
C LYS A 4 -33.37 -63.05 17.11
N LYS A 5 -32.03 -63.06 17.05
CA LYS A 5 -30.89 -63.25 17.96
C LYS A 5 -29.61 -62.87 17.14
N LEU A 6 -28.54 -62.46 17.81
CA LEU A 6 -27.11 -62.33 17.40
C LEU A 6 -26.54 -63.60 16.66
N PRO A 7 -25.28 -63.64 16.10
CA PRO A 7 -24.08 -62.81 16.38
C PRO A 7 -23.15 -62.44 15.18
N LEU A 8 -22.11 -61.66 15.52
CA LEU A 8 -20.84 -61.45 14.81
C LEU A 8 -20.17 -62.77 14.37
N VAL A 9 -19.59 -62.76 13.16
CA VAL A 9 -18.40 -63.55 12.80
C VAL A 9 -17.48 -62.67 11.94
N CYS A 10 -16.22 -62.62 12.36
CA CYS A 10 -15.10 -61.91 11.75
C CYS A 10 -14.58 -62.70 10.54
N TRP A 11 -14.32 -62.06 9.39
CA TRP A 11 -13.45 -62.61 8.34
C TRP A 11 -12.54 -61.52 7.78
N ASP A 12 -11.27 -61.86 7.78
CA ASP A 12 -10.09 -61.13 7.33
C ASP A 12 -10.05 -60.84 5.83
N SER A 13 -9.35 -59.74 5.52
CA SER A 13 -8.40 -59.60 4.40
C SER A 13 -8.86 -59.84 2.97
N ILE A 14 -9.23 -58.75 2.27
CA ILE A 14 -8.82 -58.52 0.87
C ILE A 14 -8.38 -57.05 0.73
N LYS A 15 -7.06 -56.82 0.75
CA LYS A 15 -6.42 -55.61 0.23
C LYS A 15 -6.28 -55.80 -1.29
N LEU A 16 -6.96 -55.01 -2.11
CA LEU A 16 -6.50 -54.73 -3.46
C LEU A 16 -7.16 -53.46 -4.02
N LEU A 17 -6.30 -52.48 -4.30
CA LEU A 17 -6.40 -51.39 -5.27
C LEU A 17 -7.73 -50.63 -5.42
N THR A 18 -7.73 -49.40 -4.90
CA THR A 18 -8.24 -48.24 -5.64
C THR A 18 -7.29 -47.06 -5.45
N ALA A 19 -6.43 -46.87 -6.46
CA ALA A 19 -5.80 -45.60 -6.74
C ALA A 19 -6.87 -44.64 -7.31
N LEU A 20 -6.93 -43.43 -6.78
CA LEU A 20 -7.54 -42.28 -7.47
C LEU A 20 -6.67 -41.07 -7.12
N PHE A 21 -5.65 -40.87 -7.95
CA PHE A 21 -4.93 -39.62 -8.08
C PHE A 21 -5.93 -38.55 -8.52
N LEU A 22 -6.23 -37.59 -7.63
CA LEU A 22 -6.89 -36.34 -7.99
C LEU A 22 -5.84 -35.42 -8.62
N LEU A 23 -5.62 -35.59 -9.92
CA LEU A 23 -4.97 -34.61 -10.79
C LEU A 23 -5.91 -33.41 -10.95
N TRP A 24 -5.60 -32.29 -10.31
CA TRP A 24 -6.27 -31.02 -10.56
C TRP A 24 -5.65 -30.35 -11.78
N GLY A 25 -6.36 -30.43 -12.90
CA GLY A 25 -6.14 -29.54 -14.03
C GLY A 25 -6.55 -28.13 -13.62
N VAL A 26 -5.60 -27.20 -13.67
CA VAL A 26 -5.82 -25.76 -13.47
C VAL A 26 -6.71 -25.25 -14.61
N CYS A 27 -7.91 -24.77 -14.30
CA CYS A 27 -8.78 -24.12 -15.27
C CYS A 27 -8.34 -22.67 -15.47
N PHE A 28 -8.06 -22.31 -16.72
CA PHE A 28 -7.65 -20.98 -17.17
C PHE A 28 -8.82 -19.99 -17.15
N GLY A 29 -8.63 -18.84 -16.49
CA GLY A 29 -9.52 -17.66 -16.56
C GLY A 29 -9.16 -16.80 -17.77
N ALA A 30 -10.18 -16.31 -18.48
CA ALA A 30 -10.07 -15.68 -19.79
C ALA A 30 -9.37 -14.31 -19.78
N ASP A 31 -8.25 -14.20 -20.51
CA ASP A 31 -7.82 -13.00 -21.25
C ASP A 31 -6.75 -13.31 -22.33
N ALA A 32 -6.62 -14.57 -22.75
CA ALA A 32 -5.73 -14.93 -23.85
C ALA A 32 -6.41 -14.70 -25.21
N TYR A 33 -5.67 -14.11 -26.15
CA TYR A 33 -6.00 -14.24 -27.57
C TYR A 33 -6.14 -15.75 -27.91
N PRO A 34 -7.11 -16.15 -28.75
CA PRO A 34 -7.28 -17.56 -29.12
C PRO A 34 -5.95 -18.13 -29.65
N GLY A 35 -5.31 -19.00 -28.86
CA GLY A 35 -4.06 -19.66 -29.22
C GLY A 35 -2.78 -19.22 -28.48
N SER A 36 -2.79 -18.18 -27.63
CA SER A 36 -1.62 -17.87 -26.78
C SER A 36 -1.67 -18.63 -25.45
N GLU A 37 -0.62 -19.39 -25.14
CA GLU A 37 -0.41 -19.92 -23.78
C GLU A 37 -0.06 -18.76 -22.84
N TYR A 38 -0.54 -18.79 -21.59
CA TYR A 38 -0.28 -17.73 -20.61
C TYR A 38 1.21 -17.54 -20.38
N ARG A 39 1.70 -16.33 -20.70
CA ARG A 39 3.09 -15.91 -20.47
C ARG A 39 3.44 -15.78 -18.99
N LYS A 40 2.49 -15.35 -18.15
CA LYS A 40 2.60 -15.12 -16.70
C LYS A 40 1.40 -15.81 -16.03
N GLN A 41 1.65 -16.70 -15.08
CA GLN A 41 0.62 -17.44 -14.33
C GLN A 41 0.79 -17.18 -12.83
N LEU A 42 -0.31 -16.83 -12.15
CA LEU A 42 -0.30 -16.65 -10.69
C LEU A 42 0.06 -17.97 -10.01
N PHE A 43 1.06 -17.93 -9.13
CA PHE A 43 1.67 -19.10 -8.53
C PHE A 43 1.51 -19.14 -7.00
N ASP A 44 0.53 -18.42 -6.47
CA ASP A 44 0.31 -18.23 -5.03
C ASP A 44 -0.39 -19.37 -4.30
N TYR A 45 -1.08 -20.24 -5.02
CA TYR A 45 -1.94 -21.24 -4.39
C TYR A 45 -1.16 -22.43 -3.84
N ASP A 46 -1.62 -23.01 -2.74
CA ASP A 46 -1.20 -24.33 -2.24
C ASP A 46 0.31 -24.44 -1.94
N TRP A 47 0.89 -23.38 -1.37
CA TRP A 47 2.24 -23.44 -0.79
C TRP A 47 2.20 -24.14 0.57
N LYS A 48 3.31 -24.78 0.91
CA LYS A 48 3.57 -25.31 2.24
C LYS A 48 4.49 -24.37 3.00
N PHE A 49 4.22 -24.15 4.28
CA PHE A 49 5.00 -23.29 5.14
C PHE A 49 5.34 -23.96 6.47
N LYS A 50 6.54 -23.71 6.96
CA LYS A 50 6.97 -24.06 8.32
C LYS A 50 7.90 -22.99 8.89
N LEU A 51 7.58 -22.52 10.09
CA LEU A 51 8.41 -21.61 10.86
C LEU A 51 9.58 -22.36 11.51
N GLY A 52 10.76 -21.76 11.50
CA GLY A 52 12.03 -22.36 11.90
C GLY A 52 12.98 -22.53 10.71
N ASP A 53 14.26 -22.76 11.00
CA ASP A 53 15.26 -23.00 9.95
C ASP A 53 15.49 -24.50 9.75
N TYR A 54 15.21 -24.99 8.54
CA TYR A 54 15.35 -26.39 8.16
C TYR A 54 16.22 -26.48 6.90
N PRO A 55 17.56 -26.44 6.99
CA PRO A 55 18.44 -26.43 5.81
C PRO A 55 18.19 -27.58 4.81
N ASP A 56 17.84 -28.76 5.34
CA ASP A 56 17.49 -29.94 4.53
C ASP A 56 16.19 -29.76 3.74
N ALA A 57 15.36 -28.75 4.05
CA ALA A 57 14.15 -28.41 3.30
C ALA A 57 14.45 -27.81 1.92
N SER A 58 15.72 -27.62 1.56
CA SER A 58 16.12 -27.41 0.17
C SER A 58 16.06 -28.70 -0.67
N LEU A 59 16.21 -29.88 -0.04
CA LEU A 59 16.35 -31.17 -0.73
C LEU A 59 15.02 -31.68 -1.29
N ASN A 60 15.10 -32.42 -2.41
CA ASN A 60 13.93 -33.06 -3.03
C ASN A 60 13.31 -34.16 -2.18
N THR A 61 14.15 -34.82 -1.38
CA THR A 61 13.78 -35.96 -0.54
C THR A 61 13.23 -35.54 0.82
N TYR A 62 13.25 -34.24 1.14
CA TYR A 62 12.73 -33.75 2.40
C TYR A 62 11.21 -33.97 2.48
N ASP A 63 10.76 -34.56 3.59
CA ASP A 63 9.34 -34.79 3.85
C ASP A 63 8.70 -33.53 4.45
N ASP A 64 7.82 -32.90 3.68
CA ASP A 64 7.06 -31.71 4.04
C ASP A 64 5.58 -32.03 4.26
N ALA A 65 5.22 -33.29 4.53
CA ALA A 65 3.82 -33.70 4.72
C ALA A 65 3.15 -33.04 5.95
N ASP A 66 3.93 -32.68 6.97
CA ASP A 66 3.47 -32.03 8.20
C ASP A 66 3.40 -30.49 8.11
N TRP A 67 3.80 -29.89 6.98
CA TRP A 67 3.83 -28.44 6.81
C TRP A 67 2.43 -27.88 6.59
N ARG A 68 2.18 -26.65 7.09
CA ARG A 68 0.91 -25.95 6.90
C ARG A 68 0.73 -25.60 5.42
N ILE A 69 -0.42 -25.92 4.85
CA ILE A 69 -0.79 -25.47 3.50
C ILE A 69 -1.44 -24.10 3.60
N LEU A 70 -1.03 -23.16 2.74
CA LEU A 70 -1.55 -21.81 2.65
C LEU A 70 -1.45 -21.26 1.23
N ASP A 71 -2.15 -20.15 1.00
CA ASP A 71 -2.05 -19.35 -0.22
C ASP A 71 -1.27 -18.07 0.09
N LEU A 72 -0.39 -17.67 -0.83
CA LEU A 72 0.29 -16.37 -0.80
C LEU A 72 -0.69 -15.24 -1.22
N PRO A 73 -0.41 -13.96 -0.92
CA PRO A 73 0.69 -13.45 -0.08
C PRO A 73 0.57 -13.89 1.39
N HIS A 74 1.71 -14.10 2.04
CA HIS A 74 1.80 -14.57 3.42
C HIS A 74 2.85 -13.79 4.22
N ASP A 75 2.39 -13.23 5.32
CA ASP A 75 3.19 -12.63 6.38
C ASP A 75 2.96 -13.44 7.66
N TRP A 76 3.98 -14.10 8.20
CA TRP A 76 3.81 -14.90 9.42
C TRP A 76 3.99 -14.09 10.70
N SER A 77 4.58 -12.89 10.63
CA SER A 77 4.78 -12.04 11.80
C SER A 77 3.45 -11.57 12.37
N ILE A 78 2.50 -11.19 11.50
CA ILE A 78 1.17 -10.73 11.89
C ILE A 78 0.32 -11.83 12.56
N GLU A 79 0.65 -13.10 12.32
CA GLU A 79 -0.01 -14.24 12.96
C GLU A 79 0.48 -14.46 14.41
N GLY A 80 1.62 -13.88 14.77
CA GLY A 80 2.24 -14.00 16.08
C GLY A 80 1.56 -13.18 17.18
N THR A 81 1.95 -13.45 18.42
CA THR A 81 1.54 -12.65 19.58
C THR A 81 2.51 -11.49 19.79
N LEU A 82 1.97 -10.33 20.12
CA LEU A 82 2.73 -9.14 20.52
C LEU A 82 3.40 -9.37 21.88
N ASP A 83 4.71 -9.15 21.95
CA ASP A 83 5.49 -9.34 23.18
C ASP A 83 6.63 -8.30 23.21
N PRO A 84 6.85 -7.57 24.33
CA PRO A 84 7.93 -6.60 24.43
C PRO A 84 9.34 -7.19 24.18
N GLU A 85 9.52 -8.51 24.35
CA GLU A 85 10.77 -9.23 24.12
C GLU A 85 10.94 -9.73 22.68
N ASN A 86 9.92 -9.57 21.81
CA ASN A 86 10.05 -9.94 20.42
C ASN A 86 11.16 -9.13 19.72
N PRO A 87 11.94 -9.77 18.82
CA PRO A 87 13.21 -9.23 18.34
C PRO A 87 13.06 -7.94 17.50
N MET A 88 11.90 -7.72 16.86
CA MET A 88 11.62 -6.49 16.11
C MET A 88 11.56 -5.25 17.03
N GLY A 89 11.29 -5.43 18.33
CA GLY A 89 11.14 -4.35 19.31
C GLY A 89 10.11 -3.29 18.92
N ASN A 90 10.24 -2.08 19.45
CA ASN A 90 9.33 -0.96 19.15
C ASN A 90 9.30 -0.60 17.64
N ASP A 91 10.41 -0.75 16.93
CA ASP A 91 10.55 -0.37 15.52
C ASP A 91 9.63 -1.22 14.64
N GLY A 92 9.65 -2.55 14.80
CA GLY A 92 8.73 -3.44 14.09
C GLY A 92 7.49 -3.84 14.90
N GLY A 93 7.06 -3.01 15.85
CA GLY A 93 5.75 -3.18 16.50
C GLY A 93 5.65 -4.36 17.45
N TYR A 94 6.76 -4.84 18.01
CA TYR A 94 6.80 -5.97 18.95
C TYR A 94 6.26 -7.29 18.39
N PHE A 95 6.33 -7.47 17.07
CA PHE A 95 5.98 -8.72 16.40
C PHE A 95 7.18 -9.70 16.33
N PRO A 96 6.92 -11.01 16.29
CA PRO A 96 7.99 -11.99 16.12
C PRO A 96 8.58 -11.93 14.71
N ALA A 97 9.85 -12.32 14.59
CA ALA A 97 10.55 -12.45 13.31
C ALA A 97 11.14 -13.87 13.20
N GLY A 98 12.33 -14.00 12.60
CA GLY A 98 13.07 -15.26 12.54
C GLY A 98 13.17 -15.81 11.12
N THR A 99 13.42 -17.11 11.03
CA THR A 99 13.59 -17.82 9.75
C THR A 99 12.39 -18.71 9.50
N GLY A 100 11.94 -18.77 8.25
CA GLY A 100 10.84 -19.63 7.81
C GLY A 100 11.12 -20.19 6.42
N TRP A 101 10.46 -21.30 6.11
CA TRP A 101 10.59 -21.95 4.81
C TRP A 101 9.25 -22.11 4.13
N TYR A 102 9.26 -21.90 2.82
CA TYR A 102 8.15 -22.21 1.93
C TYR A 102 8.56 -23.32 0.96
N ARG A 103 7.64 -24.24 0.66
CA ARG A 103 7.85 -25.29 -0.33
C ARG A 103 6.62 -25.45 -1.20
N LYS A 104 6.83 -25.74 -2.48
CA LYS A 104 5.75 -26.06 -3.41
C LYS A 104 6.21 -27.08 -4.43
N SER A 105 5.35 -28.04 -4.71
CA SER A 105 5.53 -28.96 -5.81
C SER A 105 4.67 -28.60 -7.00
N PHE A 106 5.21 -28.73 -8.20
CA PHE A 106 4.51 -28.46 -9.45
C PHE A 106 5.07 -29.33 -10.57
N GLU A 107 4.29 -29.51 -11.64
CA GLU A 107 4.70 -30.25 -12.82
C GLU A 107 4.74 -29.30 -14.03
N ILE A 108 5.73 -29.50 -14.90
CA ILE A 108 5.83 -28.78 -16.17
C ILE A 108 5.66 -29.79 -17.31
N PRO A 109 4.57 -29.69 -18.09
CA PRO A 109 4.36 -30.58 -19.23
C PRO A 109 5.46 -30.46 -20.28
N SER A 110 5.84 -31.56 -20.94
CA SER A 110 6.88 -31.59 -21.98
C SER A 110 6.60 -30.70 -23.19
N LYS A 111 5.36 -30.25 -23.41
CA LYS A 111 5.04 -29.23 -24.42
C LYS A 111 5.76 -27.89 -24.17
N HIS A 112 6.22 -27.62 -22.96
CA HIS A 112 7.02 -26.44 -22.62
C HIS A 112 8.53 -26.67 -22.78
N LYS A 113 8.96 -27.84 -23.31
CA LYS A 113 10.37 -28.09 -23.59
C LYS A 113 10.88 -27.12 -24.65
N GLY A 114 12.02 -26.48 -24.37
CA GLY A 114 12.59 -25.43 -25.23
C GLY A 114 12.04 -24.03 -24.97
N LYS A 115 11.06 -23.88 -24.07
CA LYS A 115 10.65 -22.58 -23.53
C LYS A 115 11.58 -22.13 -22.39
N LYS A 116 11.64 -20.82 -22.19
CA LYS A 116 12.24 -20.16 -21.03
C LYS A 116 11.19 -20.10 -19.93
N VAL A 117 11.37 -20.91 -18.91
CA VAL A 117 10.49 -20.97 -17.74
C VAL A 117 11.20 -20.33 -16.57
N GLY A 118 10.55 -19.36 -15.93
CA GLY A 118 11.11 -18.68 -14.77
C GLY A 118 10.10 -18.46 -13.67
N ILE A 119 10.61 -17.98 -12.55
CA ILE A 119 9.79 -17.57 -11.41
C ILE A 119 10.08 -16.12 -11.08
N TYR A 120 9.00 -15.38 -10.83
CA TYR A 120 9.01 -13.97 -10.52
C TYR A 120 8.39 -13.74 -9.14
N PHE A 121 9.15 -13.15 -8.23
CA PHE A 121 8.69 -12.74 -6.90
C PHE A 121 8.57 -11.22 -6.89
N GLU A 122 7.41 -10.70 -6.48
CA GLU A 122 7.21 -9.25 -6.35
C GLU A 122 7.82 -8.67 -5.06
N GLY A 123 8.12 -9.52 -4.07
CA GLY A 123 8.77 -9.13 -2.83
C GLY A 123 8.77 -10.25 -1.80
N VAL A 124 9.89 -10.41 -1.10
CA VAL A 124 10.07 -11.39 -0.02
C VAL A 124 10.88 -10.74 1.08
N TYR A 125 10.27 -10.53 2.25
CA TYR A 125 10.93 -9.88 3.38
C TYR A 125 11.45 -10.93 4.38
N MET A 126 12.76 -11.12 4.56
CA MET A 126 13.86 -10.66 3.71
C MET A 126 14.96 -11.73 3.65
N ASN A 127 16.11 -11.40 3.04
CA ASN A 127 17.25 -12.31 2.91
C ASN A 127 16.85 -13.70 2.38
N SER A 128 16.11 -13.69 1.27
CA SER A 128 15.53 -14.89 0.70
C SER A 128 16.53 -15.65 -0.16
N GLU A 129 16.48 -16.98 -0.10
CA GLU A 129 17.19 -17.88 -1.02
C GLU A 129 16.20 -18.85 -1.65
N VAL A 130 16.26 -18.97 -2.98
CA VAL A 130 15.34 -19.81 -3.76
C VAL A 130 16.08 -21.04 -4.27
N PHE A 131 15.44 -22.20 -4.14
CA PHE A 131 15.94 -23.49 -4.59
C PHE A 131 14.94 -24.14 -5.53
N ILE A 132 15.43 -24.75 -6.61
CA ILE A 132 14.66 -25.62 -7.49
C ILE A 132 15.33 -26.98 -7.55
N ASN A 133 14.57 -28.03 -7.29
CA ASN A 133 15.02 -29.40 -7.33
C ASN A 133 16.31 -29.69 -6.53
N GLY A 134 16.49 -29.04 -5.36
CA GLY A 134 17.68 -29.19 -4.51
C GLY A 134 18.86 -28.27 -4.86
N LYS A 135 18.72 -27.37 -5.84
CA LYS A 135 19.78 -26.45 -6.27
C LYS A 135 19.36 -25.00 -6.02
N SER A 136 20.22 -24.23 -5.37
CA SER A 136 20.03 -22.78 -5.22
C SER A 136 20.10 -22.10 -6.59
N VAL A 137 19.13 -21.22 -6.86
CA VAL A 137 19.09 -20.39 -8.08
C VAL A 137 19.49 -18.95 -7.81
N GLY A 138 19.51 -18.53 -6.55
CA GLY A 138 19.96 -17.21 -6.16
C GLY A 138 19.43 -16.75 -4.81
N ILE A 139 20.03 -15.65 -4.35
CA ILE A 139 19.69 -14.95 -3.11
C ILE A 139 19.18 -13.56 -3.48
N ARG A 140 18.12 -13.09 -2.81
CA ARG A 140 17.69 -11.68 -2.81
C ARG A 140 17.66 -11.12 -1.39
N PRO A 141 18.64 -10.29 -0.99
CA PRO A 141 18.72 -9.73 0.36
C PRO A 141 17.66 -8.69 0.68
N TYR A 142 17.44 -7.73 -0.23
CA TYR A 142 16.53 -6.63 0.02
C TYR A 142 15.08 -7.09 -0.03
N GLY A 143 14.31 -6.73 1.00
CA GLY A 143 12.96 -7.25 1.18
C GLY A 143 11.91 -6.70 0.21
N TYR A 144 12.15 -5.52 -0.35
CA TYR A 144 11.14 -4.77 -1.12
C TYR A 144 11.30 -4.83 -2.64
N SER A 145 12.45 -5.28 -3.14
CA SER A 145 12.66 -5.41 -4.58
C SER A 145 12.06 -6.69 -5.14
N SER A 146 11.48 -6.57 -6.32
CA SER A 146 11.10 -7.73 -7.13
C SER A 146 12.33 -8.44 -7.71
N PHE A 147 12.19 -9.72 -8.05
CA PHE A 147 13.26 -10.49 -8.68
C PHE A 147 12.76 -11.67 -9.50
N TYR A 148 13.55 -12.02 -10.51
CA TYR A 148 13.29 -13.10 -11.46
C TYR A 148 14.44 -14.10 -11.50
N TYR A 149 14.13 -15.40 -11.54
CA TYR A 149 15.10 -16.47 -11.77
C TYR A 149 14.68 -17.37 -12.94
N ASP A 150 15.63 -17.68 -13.82
CA ASP A 150 15.46 -18.68 -14.88
C ASP A 150 15.53 -20.09 -14.27
N LEU A 151 14.42 -20.82 -14.32
CA LEU A 151 14.32 -22.19 -13.81
C LEU A 151 14.65 -23.23 -14.88
N THR A 152 14.67 -22.85 -16.16
CA THR A 152 14.80 -23.75 -17.31
C THR A 152 15.90 -24.81 -17.16
N PRO A 153 17.13 -24.48 -16.70
CA PRO A 153 18.22 -25.46 -16.60
C PRO A 153 17.99 -26.58 -15.57
N TYR A 154 16.99 -26.41 -14.69
CA TYR A 154 16.78 -27.27 -13.53
C TYR A 154 15.48 -28.06 -13.58
N LEU A 155 14.58 -27.74 -14.52
CA LEU A 155 13.26 -28.34 -14.62
C LEU A 155 13.32 -29.78 -15.11
N ARG A 156 12.43 -30.59 -14.57
CA ARG A 156 12.09 -31.92 -15.04
C ARG A 156 10.73 -31.84 -15.74
N TYR A 157 10.64 -32.38 -16.94
CA TYR A 157 9.41 -32.36 -17.73
C TYR A 157 8.62 -33.64 -17.51
N ASP A 158 7.30 -33.53 -17.45
CA ASP A 158 6.37 -34.63 -17.13
C ASP A 158 6.75 -35.36 -15.81
N ASP A 159 7.35 -34.62 -14.88
CA ASP A 159 7.78 -35.10 -13.57
C ASP A 159 7.63 -33.97 -12.54
N LYS A 160 7.65 -34.34 -11.26
CA LYS A 160 7.51 -33.43 -10.13
C LYS A 160 8.75 -32.55 -9.98
N ASN A 161 8.53 -31.25 -9.98
CA ASN A 161 9.50 -30.24 -9.57
C ASN A 161 9.18 -29.74 -8.17
N ILE A 162 10.20 -29.41 -7.39
CA ILE A 162 10.07 -28.86 -6.04
C ILE A 162 10.80 -27.53 -5.99
N ILE A 163 10.06 -26.46 -5.70
CA ILE A 163 10.65 -25.19 -5.30
C ILE A 163 10.63 -25.08 -3.78
N ALA A 164 11.73 -24.59 -3.21
CA ALA A 164 11.84 -24.22 -1.81
C ALA A 164 12.37 -22.80 -1.69
N VAL A 165 11.90 -22.05 -0.69
CA VAL A 165 12.33 -20.68 -0.41
C VAL A 165 12.64 -20.59 1.07
N ARG A 166 13.90 -20.30 1.41
CA ARG A 166 14.31 -19.92 2.76
C ARG A 166 14.13 -18.41 2.89
N VAL A 167 13.48 -17.95 3.94
CA VAL A 167 13.32 -16.52 4.25
C VAL A 167 13.88 -16.27 5.64
N ASP A 168 14.81 -15.32 5.78
CA ASP A 168 15.56 -15.11 7.01
C ASP A 168 15.50 -13.66 7.47
N ASN A 169 14.63 -13.41 8.44
CA ASN A 169 14.45 -12.12 9.09
C ASN A 169 14.90 -12.19 10.56
N SER A 170 15.86 -13.08 10.87
CA SER A 170 16.34 -13.30 12.24
C SER A 170 17.26 -12.19 12.77
N GLN A 171 17.99 -11.51 11.89
CA GLN A 171 18.82 -10.37 12.26
C GLN A 171 17.95 -9.12 12.46
N GLN A 172 17.70 -8.80 13.72
CA GLN A 172 16.90 -7.64 14.16
C GLN A 172 17.72 -6.75 15.11
N LYS A 173 17.50 -5.45 15.11
CA LYS A 173 16.57 -4.69 14.26
C LYS A 173 17.17 -4.37 12.89
N ASN A 174 16.37 -4.52 11.84
CA ASN A 174 16.77 -4.24 10.45
C ASN A 174 15.90 -3.19 9.73
N CYS A 175 14.94 -2.60 10.43
CA CYS A 175 14.03 -1.58 9.89
C CYS A 175 13.52 -0.68 11.02
N ARG A 176 12.97 0.49 10.69
CA ARG A 176 12.35 1.39 11.67
C ARG A 176 10.86 1.13 11.87
N TRP A 177 10.17 0.54 10.88
CA TRP A 177 8.74 0.24 10.88
C TRP A 177 8.47 -1.28 10.82
N TYR A 178 7.21 -1.69 10.93
CA TYR A 178 6.81 -3.08 10.77
C TYR A 178 7.05 -3.57 9.34
N THR A 179 7.88 -4.60 9.20
CA THR A 179 8.26 -5.15 7.89
C THR A 179 7.35 -6.29 7.46
N GLY A 180 6.82 -7.02 8.43
CA GLY A 180 6.31 -8.38 8.22
C GLY A 180 7.45 -9.36 7.91
N THR A 181 7.10 -10.65 7.81
CA THR A 181 8.06 -11.66 7.37
C THR A 181 7.43 -12.68 6.44
N GLY A 182 8.07 -12.92 5.30
CA GLY A 182 7.67 -13.95 4.35
C GLY A 182 7.56 -13.49 2.91
N ILE A 183 6.89 -14.32 2.11
CA ILE A 183 6.55 -14.01 0.72
C ILE A 183 5.25 -13.19 0.72
N TYR A 184 5.38 -11.90 1.00
CA TYR A 184 4.27 -11.00 1.30
C TYR A 184 3.65 -10.34 0.06
N ARG A 185 4.21 -10.58 -1.13
CA ARG A 185 3.64 -10.18 -2.43
C ARG A 185 3.48 -11.39 -3.36
N HIS A 186 2.82 -11.16 -4.50
CA HIS A 186 2.51 -12.22 -5.46
C HIS A 186 3.76 -12.90 -6.03
N VAL A 187 3.59 -14.18 -6.35
CA VAL A 187 4.57 -15.00 -7.07
C VAL A 187 3.97 -15.45 -8.39
N TRP A 188 4.77 -15.40 -9.45
CA TRP A 188 4.34 -15.76 -10.78
C TRP A 188 5.30 -16.77 -11.41
N LEU A 189 4.73 -17.78 -12.07
CA LEU A 189 5.47 -18.65 -12.96
C LEU A 189 5.35 -18.10 -14.39
N THR A 190 6.46 -17.94 -15.09
CA THR A 190 6.47 -17.45 -16.47
C THR A 190 6.92 -18.52 -17.44
N ALA A 191 6.40 -18.48 -18.67
CA ALA A 191 6.82 -19.34 -19.76
C ALA A 191 6.87 -18.54 -21.07
N MET A 192 8.07 -18.35 -21.61
CA MET A 192 8.33 -17.58 -22.83
C MET A 192 8.96 -18.49 -23.88
N ASN A 193 8.69 -18.26 -25.17
CA ASN A 193 9.40 -18.98 -26.23
C ASN A 193 10.86 -18.51 -26.32
N ALA A 194 11.72 -19.28 -27.01
CA ALA A 194 13.15 -18.94 -27.13
C ALA A 194 13.40 -17.57 -27.81
N VAL A 195 12.47 -17.14 -28.66
CA VAL A 195 12.38 -15.75 -29.14
C VAL A 195 11.25 -15.07 -28.40
N HIS A 196 11.57 -14.02 -27.64
CA HIS A 196 10.63 -13.36 -26.74
C HIS A 196 11.01 -11.90 -26.48
N ILE A 197 10.06 -11.15 -25.94
CA ILE A 197 10.29 -9.84 -25.31
C ILE A 197 10.97 -10.09 -23.95
N GLU A 198 12.03 -9.38 -23.62
CA GLU A 198 12.76 -9.52 -22.35
C GLU A 198 11.88 -9.18 -21.13
N HIS A 199 12.16 -9.78 -19.97
CA HIS A 199 11.50 -9.41 -18.72
C HIS A 199 11.80 -7.93 -18.39
N TRP A 200 10.75 -7.15 -18.11
CA TRP A 200 10.80 -5.68 -17.99
C TRP A 200 11.41 -4.95 -19.22
N GLY A 201 11.44 -5.63 -20.37
CA GLY A 201 12.04 -5.13 -21.60
C GLY A 201 11.22 -4.06 -22.34
N ILE A 202 10.11 -3.60 -21.77
CA ILE A 202 9.24 -2.59 -22.39
C ILE A 202 9.37 -1.27 -21.63
N ALA A 203 9.60 -0.18 -22.37
CA ALA A 203 9.54 1.19 -21.86
C ALA A 203 8.62 2.03 -22.74
N ILE A 204 7.56 2.60 -22.16
CA ILE A 204 6.59 3.43 -22.85
C ILE A 204 6.73 4.88 -22.36
N THR A 205 6.94 5.82 -23.28
CA THR A 205 6.98 7.26 -22.98
C THR A 205 6.10 8.05 -23.95
N THR A 206 5.66 9.24 -23.53
CA THR A 206 4.84 10.16 -24.35
C THR A 206 5.54 11.51 -24.52
N PRO A 207 6.63 11.58 -25.31
CA PRO A 207 7.49 12.76 -25.41
C PRO A 207 6.84 13.99 -26.04
N GLU A 208 5.77 13.80 -26.82
CA GLU A 208 5.01 14.90 -27.45
C GLU A 208 3.53 14.64 -27.22
N VAL A 209 2.84 15.58 -26.56
CA VAL A 209 1.41 15.48 -26.26
C VAL A 209 0.78 16.86 -26.48
N SER A 210 -0.28 16.89 -27.28
CA SER A 210 -1.20 18.01 -27.44
C SER A 210 -2.64 17.52 -27.39
N GLU A 211 -3.59 18.44 -27.46
CA GLU A 211 -5.03 18.11 -27.54
C GLU A 211 -5.38 17.31 -28.81
N GLU A 212 -4.65 17.52 -29.91
CA GLU A 212 -4.91 16.86 -31.19
C GLU A 212 -4.21 15.51 -31.33
N ARG A 213 -3.01 15.36 -30.77
CA ARG A 213 -2.22 14.14 -30.92
C ARG A 213 -1.24 13.92 -29.77
N ALA A 214 -0.97 12.65 -29.48
CA ALA A 214 0.19 12.22 -28.69
C ALA A 214 1.08 11.29 -29.52
N VAL A 215 2.40 11.41 -29.33
CA VAL A 215 3.38 10.44 -29.79
C VAL A 215 3.64 9.48 -28.64
N VAL A 216 3.21 8.23 -28.78
CA VAL A 216 3.55 7.15 -27.86
C VAL A 216 4.81 6.48 -28.41
N GLN A 217 5.94 6.70 -27.72
CA GLN A 217 7.22 6.08 -28.05
C GLN A 217 7.43 4.84 -27.20
N ILE A 218 7.70 3.71 -27.84
CA ILE A 218 7.79 2.42 -27.18
C ILE A 218 9.13 1.78 -27.52
N LYS A 219 9.94 1.52 -26.51
CA LYS A 219 11.16 0.72 -26.62
C LYS A 219 10.85 -0.71 -26.17
N THR A 220 11.18 -1.68 -27.00
CA THR A 220 10.99 -3.12 -26.72
C THR A 220 12.32 -3.85 -26.89
N ILE A 221 12.77 -4.53 -25.86
CA ILE A 221 13.94 -5.41 -25.90
C ILE A 221 13.48 -6.81 -26.32
N LEU A 222 13.99 -7.29 -27.44
CA LEU A 222 13.72 -8.63 -27.98
C LEU A 222 14.97 -9.49 -27.85
N ARG A 223 14.78 -10.74 -27.44
CA ARG A 223 15.83 -11.73 -27.26
C ARG A 223 15.60 -12.92 -28.18
N ASN A 224 16.67 -13.41 -28.81
CA ASN A 224 16.70 -14.67 -29.53
C ASN A 224 17.71 -15.59 -28.85
N GLU A 225 17.23 -16.60 -28.14
CA GLU A 225 18.07 -17.62 -27.50
C GLU A 225 18.30 -18.86 -28.39
N THR A 226 17.89 -18.80 -29.66
CA THR A 226 18.16 -19.88 -30.61
C THR A 226 19.55 -19.71 -31.23
N SER A 227 20.10 -20.81 -31.74
CA SER A 227 21.42 -20.84 -32.40
C SER A 227 21.39 -20.36 -33.85
N SER A 228 20.28 -19.78 -34.33
CA SER A 228 20.13 -19.29 -35.69
C SER A 228 19.54 -17.88 -35.68
N ASP A 229 19.89 -17.08 -36.68
CA ASP A 229 19.23 -15.80 -36.91
C ASP A 229 17.73 -16.03 -37.17
N ARG A 230 16.92 -15.07 -36.71
CA ARG A 230 15.46 -15.13 -36.80
C ARG A 230 14.95 -13.86 -37.46
N GLN A 231 13.97 -13.99 -38.33
CA GLN A 231 13.25 -12.83 -38.87
C GLN A 231 11.84 -12.84 -38.29
N ILE A 232 11.54 -11.83 -37.49
CA ILE A 232 10.25 -11.69 -36.82
C ILE A 232 9.59 -10.37 -37.21
N THR A 233 8.32 -10.25 -36.88
CA THR A 233 7.58 -8.98 -36.91
C THR A 233 7.10 -8.66 -35.50
N LEU A 234 7.44 -7.46 -35.00
CA LEU A 234 6.88 -6.89 -33.78
C LEU A 234 5.71 -5.98 -34.15
N THR A 235 4.50 -6.36 -33.74
CA THR A 235 3.29 -5.57 -33.87
C THR A 235 2.85 -5.08 -32.50
N THR A 236 2.60 -3.78 -32.38
CA THR A 236 2.09 -3.17 -31.14
C THR A 236 0.77 -2.47 -31.44
N LYS A 237 -0.30 -2.89 -30.75
CA LYS A 237 -1.64 -2.29 -30.85
C LYS A 237 -1.97 -1.56 -29.56
N LEU A 238 -2.28 -0.28 -29.65
CA LEU A 238 -2.74 0.54 -28.54
C LEU A 238 -4.27 0.49 -28.47
N THR A 239 -4.84 0.30 -27.29
CA THR A 239 -6.28 0.33 -27.07
C THR A 239 -6.65 1.20 -25.89
N LYS A 240 -7.84 1.80 -25.93
CA LYS A 240 -8.50 2.43 -24.78
C LYS A 240 -9.81 1.69 -24.55
N GLY A 241 -9.86 0.86 -23.50
CA GLY A 241 -10.93 -0.13 -23.39
C GLY A 241 -10.90 -1.08 -24.60
N ASN A 242 -12.01 -1.18 -25.33
CA ASN A 242 -12.09 -2.03 -26.53
C ASN A 242 -11.72 -1.30 -27.83
N ASP A 243 -11.54 0.02 -27.78
CA ASP A 243 -11.30 0.84 -28.98
C ASP A 243 -9.82 0.87 -29.34
N GLU A 244 -9.50 0.67 -30.62
CA GLU A 244 -8.12 0.82 -31.11
C GLU A 244 -7.73 2.30 -31.17
N ALA A 245 -6.66 2.66 -30.48
CA ALA A 245 -6.13 4.02 -30.40
C ALA A 245 -4.94 4.27 -31.34
N GLY A 246 -4.25 3.21 -31.76
CA GLY A 246 -3.11 3.29 -32.67
C GLY A 246 -2.45 1.93 -32.88
N LYS A 247 -1.64 1.81 -33.93
CA LYS A 247 -0.91 0.57 -34.25
C LYS A 247 0.44 0.87 -34.88
N GLY A 248 1.44 0.07 -34.54
CA GLY A 248 2.77 0.06 -35.15
C GLY A 248 3.20 -1.37 -35.51
N GLU A 249 3.98 -1.52 -36.57
CA GLU A 249 4.52 -2.81 -37.02
C GLU A 249 5.93 -2.62 -37.56
N ILE A 250 6.85 -3.52 -37.20
CA ILE A 250 8.24 -3.48 -37.67
C ILE A 250 8.80 -4.89 -37.84
N LYS A 251 9.47 -5.13 -38.97
CA LYS A 251 10.25 -6.36 -39.18
C LYS A 251 11.61 -6.23 -38.51
N VAL A 252 12.04 -7.29 -37.83
CA VAL A 252 13.28 -7.32 -37.07
C VAL A 252 14.06 -8.58 -37.42
N ASP A 253 15.27 -8.38 -37.95
CA ASP A 253 16.26 -9.46 -38.07
C ASP A 253 16.97 -9.58 -36.72
N LEU A 254 16.77 -10.67 -35.99
CA LEU A 254 17.25 -10.88 -34.65
C LEU A 254 18.37 -11.95 -34.65
N PRO A 255 19.65 -11.57 -34.41
CA PRO A 255 20.78 -12.50 -34.49
C PRO A 255 20.64 -13.70 -33.54
N ALA A 256 21.25 -14.82 -33.91
CA ALA A 256 21.41 -15.99 -33.03
C ALA A 256 22.03 -15.59 -31.68
N ASN A 257 21.47 -16.06 -30.57
CA ASN A 257 21.88 -15.68 -29.21
C ASN A 257 21.96 -14.16 -28.97
N GLY A 258 21.21 -13.37 -29.75
CA GLY A 258 21.27 -11.93 -29.79
C GLY A 258 20.16 -11.24 -29.01
N ILE A 259 20.38 -9.96 -28.73
CA ILE A 259 19.42 -9.03 -28.14
C ILE A 259 19.33 -7.80 -29.05
N LYS A 260 18.12 -7.28 -29.27
CA LYS A 260 17.90 -5.99 -29.95
C LYS A 260 16.88 -5.15 -29.20
N GLU A 261 17.19 -3.87 -29.01
CA GLU A 261 16.22 -2.85 -28.62
C GLU A 261 15.59 -2.24 -29.88
N ILE A 262 14.26 -2.25 -29.94
CA ILE A 262 13.47 -1.69 -31.05
C ILE A 262 12.65 -0.53 -30.54
N THR A 263 12.67 0.59 -31.27
CA THR A 263 11.84 1.77 -30.95
C THR A 263 10.73 1.91 -31.98
N GLN A 264 9.48 1.93 -31.52
CA GLN A 264 8.30 2.29 -32.32
C GLN A 264 7.78 3.66 -31.87
N LYS A 265 7.26 4.45 -32.81
CA LYS A 265 6.50 5.67 -32.54
C LYS A 265 5.09 5.49 -33.10
N ILE A 266 4.09 5.51 -32.23
CA ILE A 266 2.69 5.31 -32.59
C ILE A 266 1.93 6.59 -32.22
N PHE A 267 1.13 7.10 -33.15
CA PHE A 267 0.30 8.28 -32.90
C PHE A 267 -1.04 7.87 -32.30
N VAL A 268 -1.47 8.61 -31.28
CA VAL A 268 -2.83 8.56 -30.73
C VAL A 268 -3.48 9.92 -31.01
N LEU A 269 -4.57 9.92 -31.78
CA LEU A 269 -5.32 11.15 -32.08
C LEU A 269 -6.30 11.46 -30.95
N TYR A 270 -6.45 12.74 -30.64
CA TYR A 270 -7.32 13.25 -29.57
C TYR A 270 -7.15 12.46 -28.25
N PRO A 271 -5.91 12.39 -27.72
CA PRO A 271 -5.60 11.51 -26.61
C PRO A 271 -6.39 11.90 -25.37
N ALA A 272 -7.09 10.95 -24.78
CA ALA A 272 -7.60 11.09 -23.43
C ALA A 272 -6.42 11.05 -22.44
N LEU A 273 -6.16 12.17 -21.77
CA LEU A 273 -5.00 12.34 -20.90
C LEU A 273 -5.25 11.74 -19.52
N TRP A 274 -4.21 11.19 -18.92
CA TRP A 274 -4.23 10.71 -17.54
C TRP A 274 -4.02 11.88 -16.56
N SER A 275 -4.84 11.96 -15.52
CA SER A 275 -4.61 12.80 -14.33
C SER A 275 -5.22 12.14 -13.08
N PRO A 276 -4.92 12.63 -11.86
CA PRO A 276 -5.59 12.17 -10.64
C PRO A 276 -7.12 12.25 -10.69
N GLU A 277 -7.69 13.21 -11.42
CA GLU A 277 -9.14 13.41 -11.56
C GLU A 277 -9.74 12.59 -12.71
N THR A 278 -8.99 12.44 -13.80
CA THR A 278 -9.39 11.65 -14.98
C THR A 278 -8.30 10.63 -15.33
N PRO A 279 -8.21 9.51 -14.60
CA PRO A 279 -7.14 8.52 -14.75
C PRO A 279 -7.35 7.62 -15.99
N HIS A 280 -7.31 8.21 -17.18
CA HIS A 280 -7.45 7.46 -18.43
C HIS A 280 -6.23 6.59 -18.70
N LEU A 281 -6.48 5.28 -18.87
CA LEU A 281 -5.46 4.28 -19.19
C LEU A 281 -5.66 3.71 -20.60
N TYR A 282 -4.55 3.33 -21.20
CA TYR A 282 -4.46 2.59 -22.45
C TYR A 282 -3.72 1.28 -22.19
N ASN A 283 -3.97 0.30 -23.06
CA ASN A 283 -3.17 -0.93 -23.11
C ASN A 283 -2.35 -0.95 -24.40
N ALA A 284 -1.07 -1.27 -24.29
CA ALA A 284 -0.21 -1.61 -25.41
C ALA A 284 -0.12 -3.14 -25.50
N HIS A 285 -0.75 -3.73 -26.52
CA HIS A 285 -0.69 -5.15 -26.80
C HIS A 285 0.43 -5.45 -27.78
N PHE A 286 1.40 -6.25 -27.35
CA PHE A 286 2.56 -6.64 -28.14
C PHE A 286 2.37 -8.04 -28.69
N LEU A 287 2.62 -8.21 -29.99
CA LEU A 287 2.63 -9.49 -30.68
C LEU A 287 3.95 -9.64 -31.42
N VAL A 288 4.70 -10.69 -31.10
CA VAL A 288 5.88 -11.12 -31.85
C VAL A 288 5.46 -12.27 -32.74
N THR A 289 5.64 -12.12 -34.05
CA THR A 289 5.26 -13.14 -35.03
C THR A 289 6.44 -13.61 -35.87
N GLU A 290 6.48 -14.91 -36.19
CA GLU A 290 7.39 -15.52 -37.16
C GLU A 290 6.54 -16.32 -38.16
N ALA A 291 6.72 -16.12 -39.46
CA ALA A 291 5.95 -16.80 -40.51
C ALA A 291 4.41 -16.82 -40.29
N SER A 292 3.87 -15.73 -39.74
CA SER A 292 2.45 -15.52 -39.36
C SER A 292 1.98 -16.18 -38.06
N ASP A 293 2.81 -16.97 -37.39
CA ASP A 293 2.50 -17.53 -36.07
C ASP A 293 2.89 -16.56 -34.96
N VAL A 294 2.02 -16.39 -33.95
CA VAL A 294 2.35 -15.60 -32.75
C VAL A 294 3.24 -16.46 -31.84
N ILE A 295 4.49 -16.03 -31.70
CA ILE A 295 5.49 -16.73 -30.89
C ILE A 295 5.72 -16.06 -29.52
N ASP A 296 5.31 -14.81 -29.33
CA ASP A 296 5.28 -14.21 -28.00
C ASP A 296 4.24 -13.08 -27.97
N SER A 297 3.66 -12.84 -26.80
CA SER A 297 2.71 -11.75 -26.59
C SER A 297 2.72 -11.28 -25.15
N THR A 298 2.56 -9.98 -24.94
CA THR A 298 2.32 -9.39 -23.61
C THR A 298 1.48 -8.12 -23.75
N THR A 299 0.97 -7.62 -22.64
CA THR A 299 0.24 -6.35 -22.59
C THR A 299 0.82 -5.50 -21.47
N GLU A 300 1.02 -4.21 -21.74
CA GLU A 300 1.43 -3.21 -20.75
C GLU A 300 0.39 -2.11 -20.68
N SER A 301 -0.06 -1.77 -19.47
CA SER A 301 -0.91 -0.60 -19.23
C SER A 301 -0.06 0.66 -19.14
N PHE A 302 -0.55 1.78 -19.68
CA PHE A 302 0.10 3.08 -19.57
C PHE A 302 -0.91 4.23 -19.62
N GLY A 303 -0.47 5.43 -19.27
CA GLY A 303 -1.26 6.66 -19.41
C GLY A 303 -0.52 7.71 -20.22
N ILE A 304 -1.27 8.54 -20.95
CA ILE A 304 -0.72 9.64 -21.73
C ILE A 304 -0.81 10.91 -20.88
N ARG A 305 0.32 11.50 -20.52
CA ARG A 305 0.37 12.77 -19.77
C ARG A 305 1.65 13.55 -20.04
N THR A 306 1.64 14.84 -19.71
CA THR A 306 2.86 15.66 -19.62
C THR A 306 3.05 16.13 -18.19
N VAL A 307 4.30 16.12 -17.73
CA VAL A 307 4.70 16.75 -16.46
C VAL A 307 5.82 17.73 -16.76
N THR A 308 5.65 18.96 -16.30
CA THR A 308 6.68 20.00 -16.36
C THR A 308 6.75 20.70 -15.02
N TYR A 309 7.94 21.15 -14.63
CA TYR A 309 8.14 21.83 -13.36
C TYR A 309 9.22 22.90 -13.49
N SER A 310 9.06 24.00 -12.74
CA SER A 310 10.10 25.01 -12.56
C SER A 310 9.87 25.76 -11.24
N ALA A 311 10.86 26.50 -10.76
CA ALA A 311 10.70 27.29 -9.53
C ALA A 311 9.76 28.50 -9.76
N GLU A 312 9.69 28.99 -10.99
CA GLU A 312 8.87 30.15 -11.38
C GLU A 312 7.40 29.79 -11.58
N GLN A 313 7.10 28.56 -12.01
CA GLN A 313 5.73 28.15 -12.36
C GLN A 313 5.17 27.08 -11.40
N GLY A 314 6.03 26.34 -10.72
CA GLY A 314 5.65 25.17 -9.93
C GLY A 314 5.42 23.94 -10.81
N LEU A 315 4.59 23.00 -10.34
CA LEU A 315 4.33 21.73 -11.03
C LEU A 315 3.10 21.83 -11.93
N PHE A 316 3.24 21.35 -13.17
CA PHE A 316 2.19 21.29 -14.16
C PHE A 316 1.98 19.86 -14.64
N LEU A 317 0.72 19.46 -14.72
CA LEU A 317 0.26 18.21 -15.30
C LEU A 317 -0.69 18.53 -16.46
N ASN A 318 -0.39 18.05 -17.66
CA ASN A 318 -1.22 18.29 -18.86
C ASN A 318 -1.46 19.79 -19.13
N GLY A 319 -0.44 20.63 -18.90
CA GLY A 319 -0.53 22.08 -19.08
C GLY A 319 -1.32 22.83 -18.00
N LYS A 320 -1.78 22.15 -16.93
CA LYS A 320 -2.47 22.76 -15.79
C LYS A 320 -1.61 22.68 -14.54
N ARG A 321 -1.51 23.78 -13.79
CA ARG A 321 -0.85 23.80 -12.48
C ARG A 321 -1.55 22.82 -11.55
N ILE A 322 -0.77 21.99 -10.85
CA ILE A 322 -1.24 21.07 -9.83
C ILE A 322 -0.43 21.29 -8.55
N ILE A 323 -1.12 21.31 -7.41
CA ILE A 323 -0.51 21.35 -6.08
C ILE A 323 -0.63 19.95 -5.49
N LEU A 324 0.47 19.41 -4.97
CA LEU A 324 0.45 18.10 -4.33
C LEU A 324 -0.10 18.22 -2.91
N ASN A 325 -1.30 17.67 -2.71
CA ASN A 325 -1.80 17.28 -1.39
C ASN A 325 -1.42 15.81 -1.21
N GLY A 326 -0.24 15.61 -0.67
CA GLY A 326 0.41 14.32 -0.53
C GLY A 326 0.28 13.74 0.87
N GLY A 327 0.44 12.42 0.96
CA GLY A 327 0.61 11.72 2.22
C GLY A 327 1.66 10.62 2.11
N CYS A 328 2.42 10.41 3.18
CA CYS A 328 3.35 9.29 3.29
C CYS A 328 2.59 8.01 3.67
N LEU A 329 2.94 6.90 3.03
CA LEU A 329 2.39 5.58 3.31
C LEU A 329 3.50 4.55 3.50
N HIS A 330 3.38 3.76 4.56
CA HIS A 330 4.10 2.49 4.69
C HIS A 330 3.41 1.38 3.90
N HIS A 331 4.07 0.22 3.75
CA HIS A 331 3.58 -0.87 2.91
C HIS A 331 2.53 -1.75 3.59
N ASP A 332 2.48 -1.79 4.93
CA ASP A 332 1.54 -2.66 5.63
C ASP A 332 0.07 -2.29 5.36
N ASN A 333 -0.81 -3.26 5.56
CA ASN A 333 -2.25 -3.18 5.40
C ASN A 333 -2.96 -3.33 6.75
N GLY A 334 -2.37 -2.78 7.82
CA GLY A 334 -2.89 -2.81 9.18
C GLY A 334 -3.05 -4.24 9.70
N CYS A 335 -4.29 -4.64 9.96
CA CYS A 335 -4.61 -5.98 10.49
C CYS A 335 -4.22 -7.16 9.56
N LEU A 336 -3.87 -6.90 8.30
CA LEU A 336 -3.35 -7.90 7.36
C LEU A 336 -1.82 -8.00 7.36
N GLY A 337 -1.13 -7.15 8.14
CA GLY A 337 0.32 -7.06 8.13
C GLY A 337 0.84 -6.64 6.76
N ALA A 338 1.95 -7.24 6.32
CA ALA A 338 2.57 -6.92 5.05
C ALA A 338 1.88 -7.58 3.84
N ALA A 339 0.95 -8.52 4.04
CA ALA A 339 0.37 -9.27 2.93
C ALA A 339 -0.37 -8.34 1.93
N ALA A 340 0.22 -8.17 0.74
CA ALA A 340 -0.21 -7.23 -0.29
C ALA A 340 -1.27 -7.84 -1.20
N TYR A 341 -2.45 -8.15 -0.64
CA TYR A 341 -3.60 -8.56 -1.45
C TYR A 341 -4.06 -7.42 -2.36
N ASP A 342 -4.42 -7.73 -3.61
CA ASP A 342 -4.85 -6.71 -4.57
C ASP A 342 -5.90 -5.74 -4.02
N ARG A 343 -6.94 -6.31 -3.38
CA ARG A 343 -8.03 -5.51 -2.82
C ARG A 343 -7.60 -4.66 -1.62
N ALA A 344 -6.59 -5.08 -0.84
CA ALA A 344 -6.09 -4.30 0.27
C ALA A 344 -5.34 -3.05 -0.22
N GLU A 345 -4.47 -3.22 -1.22
CA GLU A 345 -3.76 -2.11 -1.86
C GLU A 345 -4.71 -1.16 -2.59
N GLU A 346 -5.70 -1.69 -3.32
CA GLU A 346 -6.74 -0.87 -3.95
C GLU A 346 -7.53 -0.05 -2.92
N ARG A 347 -7.97 -0.68 -1.83
CA ARG A 347 -8.68 0.00 -0.74
C ARG A 347 -7.82 1.12 -0.12
N LYS A 348 -6.51 0.90 0.03
CA LYS A 348 -5.58 1.93 0.54
C LYS A 348 -5.62 3.18 -0.33
N VAL A 349 -5.58 3.01 -1.65
CA VAL A 349 -5.70 4.12 -2.63
C VAL A 349 -7.09 4.77 -2.60
N GLU A 350 -8.17 3.99 -2.48
CA GLU A 350 -9.54 4.53 -2.33
C GLU A 350 -9.66 5.41 -1.08
N LEU A 351 -9.09 4.99 0.05
CA LEU A 351 -9.09 5.76 1.30
C LEU A 351 -8.33 7.07 1.15
N MET A 352 -7.14 7.03 0.52
CA MET A 352 -6.36 8.23 0.21
C MET A 352 -7.16 9.23 -0.62
N LYS A 353 -7.78 8.77 -1.71
CA LYS A 353 -8.62 9.62 -2.58
C LYS A 353 -9.82 10.18 -1.83
N ALA A 354 -10.49 9.35 -1.04
CA ALA A 354 -11.64 9.77 -0.23
C ALA A 354 -11.28 10.79 0.86
N ALA A 355 -10.02 10.82 1.30
CA ALA A 355 -9.46 11.81 2.22
C ALA A 355 -8.96 13.09 1.52
N GLY A 356 -9.07 13.19 0.20
CA GLY A 356 -8.71 14.38 -0.57
C GLY A 356 -7.26 14.43 -1.05
N PHE A 357 -6.48 13.35 -0.85
CA PHE A 357 -5.11 13.27 -1.37
C PHE A 357 -5.12 13.10 -2.89
N ASN A 358 -4.17 13.74 -3.56
CA ASN A 358 -3.90 13.57 -4.99
C ASN A 358 -2.50 13.01 -5.28
N ALA A 359 -1.69 12.85 -4.24
CA ALA A 359 -0.34 12.29 -4.33
C ALA A 359 -0.01 11.40 -3.12
N VAL A 360 0.98 10.51 -3.30
CA VAL A 360 1.51 9.63 -2.27
C VAL A 360 3.02 9.46 -2.40
N ARG A 361 3.70 9.33 -1.26
CA ARG A 361 5.11 8.92 -1.18
C ARG A 361 5.22 7.55 -0.51
N THR A 362 5.84 6.59 -1.19
CA THR A 362 5.97 5.19 -0.72
C THR A 362 7.12 5.07 0.28
N SER A 363 6.84 5.40 1.53
CA SER A 363 7.85 5.61 2.57
C SER A 363 8.24 4.28 3.22
N HIS A 364 9.50 3.83 3.19
CA HIS A 364 10.64 4.29 2.39
C HIS A 364 11.17 3.14 1.54
N ASN A 365 10.32 2.61 0.66
CA ASN A 365 10.60 1.41 -0.11
C ASN A 365 9.72 1.28 -1.36
N ILE A 366 10.20 0.40 -2.24
CA ILE A 366 9.55 0.00 -3.49
C ILE A 366 8.18 -0.63 -3.15
N PRO A 367 7.04 -0.06 -3.60
CA PRO A 367 5.70 -0.56 -3.29
C PRO A 367 5.39 -1.87 -4.04
N SER A 368 4.22 -2.48 -3.76
CA SER A 368 3.73 -3.60 -4.57
C SER A 368 3.31 -3.13 -5.97
N GLU A 369 3.36 -4.02 -6.97
CA GLU A 369 2.87 -3.71 -8.32
C GLU A 369 1.39 -3.29 -8.28
N GLU A 370 0.58 -4.00 -7.49
CA GLU A 370 -0.85 -3.70 -7.43
C GLU A 370 -1.15 -2.36 -6.75
N PHE A 371 -0.32 -1.87 -5.82
CA PHE A 371 -0.47 -0.52 -5.30
C PHE A 371 -0.27 0.53 -6.41
N LEU A 372 0.74 0.35 -7.26
CA LEU A 372 0.98 1.24 -8.40
C LEU A 372 -0.13 1.14 -9.45
N HIS A 373 -0.62 -0.07 -9.75
CA HIS A 373 -1.78 -0.25 -10.62
C HIS A 373 -3.05 0.39 -10.05
N ALA A 374 -3.29 0.31 -8.73
CA ALA A 374 -4.40 1.00 -8.09
C ALA A 374 -4.24 2.53 -8.20
N CYS A 375 -3.04 3.07 -7.97
CA CYS A 375 -2.73 4.50 -8.18
C CYS A 375 -2.98 4.95 -9.62
N ASP A 376 -2.65 4.11 -10.61
CA ASP A 376 -2.92 4.39 -12.02
C ASP A 376 -4.43 4.43 -12.31
N ARG A 377 -5.19 3.44 -11.81
CA ARG A 377 -6.64 3.30 -12.10
C ARG A 377 -7.49 4.32 -11.36
N LEU A 378 -7.12 4.67 -10.12
CA LEU A 378 -7.88 5.54 -9.24
C LEU A 378 -7.35 6.99 -9.23
N GLY A 379 -6.17 7.22 -9.78
CA GLY A 379 -5.59 8.53 -9.99
C GLY A 379 -4.93 9.12 -8.74
N LEU A 380 -3.73 8.63 -8.41
CA LEU A 380 -2.80 9.29 -7.48
C LEU A 380 -1.45 9.49 -8.17
N LEU A 381 -0.81 10.64 -7.93
CA LEU A 381 0.60 10.84 -8.28
C LEU A 381 1.50 10.14 -7.25
N VAL A 382 2.58 9.49 -7.71
CA VAL A 382 3.45 8.68 -6.84
C VAL A 382 4.88 9.22 -6.87
N ILE A 383 5.44 9.41 -5.68
CA ILE A 383 6.89 9.42 -5.44
C ILE A 383 7.27 7.99 -5.03
N ASP A 384 7.95 7.28 -5.91
CA ASP A 384 8.41 5.91 -5.68
C ASP A 384 9.83 5.93 -5.12
N GLU A 385 10.03 5.36 -3.94
CA GLU A 385 11.24 5.53 -3.13
C GLU A 385 11.98 4.21 -2.93
N THR A 386 13.29 4.19 -3.23
CA THR A 386 14.05 2.93 -3.14
C THR A 386 14.58 2.64 -1.75
N PHE A 387 15.05 3.64 -0.99
CA PHE A 387 15.85 3.40 0.22
C PHE A 387 15.51 4.33 1.38
N ASP A 388 15.47 3.79 2.60
CA ASP A 388 15.43 4.58 3.85
C ASP A 388 16.79 5.18 4.23
N GLY A 389 17.89 4.73 3.65
CA GLY A 389 19.24 5.12 4.04
C GLY A 389 20.28 4.49 3.13
N TRP A 390 21.53 4.97 3.21
CA TRP A 390 22.62 4.48 2.35
C TRP A 390 23.66 3.70 3.13
N ARG A 391 24.83 4.26 3.47
CA ARG A 391 25.93 3.53 4.10
C ARG A 391 25.98 3.68 5.62
N ASP A 392 25.58 4.83 6.14
CA ASP A 392 25.51 5.01 7.59
C ASP A 392 24.16 4.46 8.07
N SER A 393 24.22 3.46 8.95
CA SER A 393 23.04 2.74 9.46
C SER A 393 22.13 3.62 10.30
N LYS A 394 20.81 3.50 10.13
CA LYS A 394 19.79 3.91 11.10
C LYS A 394 19.55 2.81 12.14
N ASN A 395 19.63 1.55 11.73
CA ASN A 395 19.54 0.36 12.56
C ASN A 395 20.64 -0.66 12.22
N GLN A 396 21.05 -1.46 13.20
CA GLN A 396 22.24 -2.33 13.11
C GLN A 396 22.28 -3.24 11.87
N TYR A 397 21.13 -3.78 11.46
CA TYR A 397 21.02 -4.73 10.35
C TYR A 397 20.19 -4.20 9.18
N ASP A 398 20.04 -2.87 9.07
CA ASP A 398 19.29 -2.26 7.97
C ASP A 398 20.02 -2.37 6.62
N TYR A 399 19.47 -1.71 5.58
CA TYR A 399 20.02 -1.79 4.22
C TYR A 399 21.49 -1.32 4.10
N SER A 400 22.03 -0.61 5.09
CA SER A 400 23.44 -0.18 5.09
C SER A 400 24.45 -1.31 4.93
N ILE A 401 24.15 -2.50 5.44
CA ILE A 401 25.02 -3.67 5.30
C ILE A 401 25.02 -4.25 3.88
N LEU A 402 24.01 -3.89 3.08
CA LEU A 402 23.78 -4.39 1.72
C LEU A 402 24.16 -3.36 0.66
N PHE A 403 24.14 -2.07 1.00
CA PHE A 403 24.14 -0.95 0.07
C PHE A 403 25.16 -1.10 -1.05
N ASP A 404 26.46 -1.18 -0.71
CA ASP A 404 27.54 -1.19 -1.70
C ASP A 404 27.51 -2.39 -2.67
N GLN A 405 26.86 -3.50 -2.28
CA GLN A 405 26.74 -4.70 -3.12
C GLN A 405 25.47 -4.73 -3.96
N TRP A 406 24.38 -4.13 -3.47
CA TRP A 406 23.03 -4.37 -4.00
C TRP A 406 22.32 -3.15 -4.57
N TRP A 407 22.74 -1.92 -4.26
CA TRP A 407 22.00 -0.71 -4.63
C TRP A 407 21.66 -0.63 -6.12
N GLN A 408 22.56 -1.07 -6.99
CA GLN A 408 22.34 -1.07 -8.44
C GLN A 408 21.20 -2.02 -8.83
N ARG A 409 21.20 -3.24 -8.30
CA ARG A 409 20.18 -4.25 -8.62
C ARG A 409 18.81 -3.86 -8.07
N ASP A 410 18.77 -3.15 -6.96
CA ASP A 410 17.52 -2.73 -6.32
C ASP A 410 16.93 -1.48 -7.01
N ILE A 411 17.75 -0.50 -7.43
CA ILE A 411 17.30 0.59 -8.32
C ILE A 411 16.87 0.04 -9.68
N GLU A 412 17.66 -0.87 -10.28
CA GLU A 412 17.31 -1.49 -11.57
C GLU A 412 15.95 -2.20 -11.47
N SER A 413 15.73 -2.96 -10.40
CA SER A 413 14.44 -3.61 -10.17
C SER A 413 13.28 -2.62 -10.04
N MET A 414 13.45 -1.53 -9.30
CA MET A 414 12.40 -0.51 -9.15
C MET A 414 12.08 0.12 -10.51
N VAL A 415 13.09 0.74 -11.15
CA VAL A 415 12.85 1.56 -12.33
C VAL A 415 12.39 0.71 -13.53
N LEU A 416 12.97 -0.47 -13.75
CA LEU A 416 12.56 -1.31 -14.88
C LEU A 416 11.14 -1.87 -14.71
N ARG A 417 10.77 -2.26 -13.49
CA ARG A 417 9.41 -2.73 -13.16
C ARG A 417 8.40 -1.60 -13.30
N ASP A 418 8.73 -0.41 -12.82
CA ASP A 418 7.72 0.59 -12.49
C ASP A 418 7.59 1.76 -13.50
N ARG A 419 8.58 1.96 -14.39
CA ARG A 419 8.63 3.12 -15.31
C ARG A 419 7.45 3.30 -16.25
N ASN A 420 6.61 2.29 -16.46
CA ASN A 420 5.42 2.38 -17.33
C ASN A 420 4.18 2.92 -16.61
N HIS A 421 4.18 3.01 -15.27
CA HIS A 421 3.07 3.56 -14.50
C HIS A 421 2.94 5.08 -14.72
N PRO A 422 1.80 5.59 -15.24
CA PRO A 422 1.57 7.03 -15.38
C PRO A 422 1.48 7.76 -14.04
N SER A 423 1.10 7.06 -12.96
CA SER A 423 1.03 7.59 -11.59
C SER A 423 2.38 8.11 -11.10
N ILE A 424 3.47 7.40 -11.38
CA ILE A 424 4.81 7.81 -10.94
C ILE A 424 5.21 9.09 -11.66
N PHE A 425 5.55 10.12 -10.90
CA PHE A 425 6.08 11.38 -11.45
C PHE A 425 7.48 11.70 -10.93
N CYS A 426 7.96 11.03 -9.89
CA CYS A 426 9.28 11.28 -9.30
C CYS A 426 9.86 10.00 -8.68
N TRP A 427 11.17 9.82 -8.82
CA TRP A 427 11.93 8.74 -8.20
C TRP A 427 12.70 9.28 -6.99
N SER A 428 12.50 8.70 -5.81
CA SER A 428 13.26 9.05 -4.61
C SER A 428 14.38 8.04 -4.34
N ILE A 429 15.61 8.54 -4.26
CA ILE A 429 16.82 7.71 -4.05
C ILE A 429 17.21 7.56 -2.59
N GLY A 430 16.52 8.21 -1.65
CA GLY A 430 16.89 8.14 -0.22
C GLY A 430 16.02 8.99 0.70
N ASN A 431 16.01 8.60 1.97
CA ASN A 431 15.29 9.31 3.05
C ASN A 431 16.21 9.63 4.23
N GLU A 432 16.33 10.88 4.64
CA GLU A 432 17.05 11.31 5.85
C GLU A 432 18.42 10.62 6.05
N VAL A 433 19.20 10.52 4.98
CA VAL A 433 20.46 9.76 4.99
C VAL A 433 21.39 10.29 6.10
N ILE A 434 21.97 9.40 6.91
CA ILE A 434 22.73 9.79 8.11
C ILE A 434 24.01 10.53 7.71
N GLU A 435 24.67 10.09 6.64
CA GLU A 435 25.92 10.66 6.13
C GLU A 435 25.77 12.00 5.39
N ARG A 436 24.60 12.62 5.36
CA ARG A 436 24.24 13.85 4.59
C ARG A 436 25.13 15.09 4.74
N LYS A 437 26.01 15.13 5.75
CA LYS A 437 27.02 16.20 5.90
C LYS A 437 28.40 15.85 5.33
N LYS A 438 28.61 14.61 4.89
CA LYS A 438 29.89 14.14 4.30
C LYS A 438 29.92 14.46 2.81
N LEU A 439 31.07 14.87 2.27
CA LEU A 439 31.21 15.16 0.83
C LEU A 439 30.85 13.96 -0.07
N GLU A 440 31.12 12.74 0.41
CA GLU A 440 30.80 11.48 -0.29
C GLU A 440 29.30 11.26 -0.54
N VAL A 441 28.43 11.94 0.22
CA VAL A 441 26.98 11.83 0.03
C VAL A 441 26.57 12.43 -1.32
N VAL A 442 27.23 13.51 -1.75
CA VAL A 442 26.95 14.19 -3.02
C VAL A 442 27.33 13.29 -4.20
N THR A 443 28.48 12.60 -4.10
CA THR A 443 28.93 11.68 -5.16
C THR A 443 28.08 10.41 -5.19
N THR A 444 27.61 9.94 -4.03
CA THR A 444 26.67 8.81 -3.94
C THR A 444 25.32 9.18 -4.56
N ALA A 445 24.73 10.31 -4.16
CA ALA A 445 23.48 10.82 -4.72
C ALA A 445 23.53 10.90 -6.25
N ARG A 446 24.63 11.44 -6.80
CA ARG A 446 24.80 11.56 -8.25
C ARG A 446 24.86 10.20 -8.94
N LYS A 447 25.58 9.24 -8.37
CA LYS A 447 25.64 7.87 -8.91
C LYS A 447 24.26 7.21 -8.92
N LEU A 448 23.47 7.39 -7.86
CA LEU A 448 22.11 6.85 -7.77
C LEU A 448 21.21 7.51 -8.82
N ALA A 449 21.21 8.84 -8.91
CA ALA A 449 20.42 9.60 -9.89
C ALA A 449 20.80 9.25 -11.33
N ASP A 450 22.09 9.21 -11.67
CA ASP A 450 22.57 8.81 -12.99
C ASP A 450 22.12 7.38 -13.36
N TYR A 451 22.08 6.48 -12.37
CA TYR A 451 21.65 5.10 -12.57
C TYR A 451 20.13 4.97 -12.74
N VAL A 452 19.33 5.80 -12.08
CA VAL A 452 17.90 5.94 -12.37
C VAL A 452 17.70 6.44 -13.81
N HIS A 453 18.36 7.55 -14.18
CA HIS A 453 18.23 8.15 -15.51
C HIS A 453 18.73 7.26 -16.65
N LYS A 454 19.61 6.31 -16.38
CA LYS A 454 19.98 5.27 -17.35
C LYS A 454 18.75 4.47 -17.83
N PHE A 455 17.79 4.21 -16.96
CA PHE A 455 16.61 3.40 -17.25
C PHE A 455 15.33 4.22 -17.50
N ASP A 456 15.22 5.39 -16.87
CA ASP A 456 14.13 6.34 -17.08
C ASP A 456 14.61 7.81 -16.96
N PRO A 457 14.95 8.47 -18.07
CA PRO A 457 15.30 9.88 -18.07
C PRO A 457 14.06 10.81 -18.14
N SER A 458 12.83 10.27 -18.09
CA SER A 458 11.61 11.05 -18.31
C SER A 458 10.98 11.62 -17.05
N ARG A 459 11.54 11.30 -15.87
CA ARG A 459 11.03 11.72 -14.56
C ARG A 459 12.16 12.23 -13.67
N PRO A 460 11.91 13.28 -12.86
CA PRO A 460 12.89 13.81 -11.92
C PRO A 460 13.28 12.84 -10.82
N VAL A 461 14.52 12.97 -10.36
CA VAL A 461 15.05 12.34 -9.15
C VAL A 461 15.02 13.30 -7.96
N THR A 462 14.65 12.78 -6.80
CA THR A 462 14.63 13.47 -5.50
C THR A 462 15.27 12.65 -4.39
N SER A 463 15.48 13.26 -3.23
CA SER A 463 15.62 12.58 -1.95
C SER A 463 15.06 13.47 -0.85
N ALA A 464 14.67 12.86 0.27
CA ALA A 464 14.12 13.56 1.42
C ALA A 464 15.24 14.03 2.36
N LEU A 465 15.51 15.34 2.37
CA LEU A 465 16.55 15.95 3.19
C LEU A 465 15.98 16.39 4.54
N ALA A 466 16.67 16.03 5.63
CA ALA A 466 16.33 16.44 6.99
C ALA A 466 17.52 17.09 7.70
N ALA A 467 17.26 17.86 8.74
CA ALA A 467 18.27 18.42 9.63
C ALA A 467 17.83 18.34 11.09
N TRP A 468 18.77 18.00 11.97
CA TRP A 468 18.55 17.92 13.42
C TRP A 468 19.39 18.96 14.17
N ASP A 469 20.02 19.86 13.42
CA ASP A 469 20.84 20.96 13.90
C ASP A 469 20.61 22.19 13.01
N ASN A 470 21.37 23.26 13.24
CA ASN A 470 21.17 24.54 12.57
C ASN A 470 21.88 24.66 11.21
N ASP A 471 22.67 23.67 10.77
CA ASP A 471 23.48 23.78 9.56
C ASP A 471 22.68 23.33 8.33
N TRP A 472 21.60 24.04 7.99
CA TRP A 472 20.78 23.68 6.84
C TRP A 472 21.47 23.96 5.51
N GLU A 473 22.26 25.04 5.42
CA GLU A 473 22.89 25.47 4.17
C GLU A 473 24.01 24.52 3.71
N ILE A 474 24.54 23.67 4.60
CA ILE A 474 25.55 22.65 4.24
C ILE A 474 25.03 21.66 3.19
N TYR A 475 23.70 21.49 3.09
CA TYR A 475 23.07 20.55 2.18
C TYR A 475 22.99 21.08 0.74
N ASP A 476 23.37 22.32 0.44
CA ASP A 476 23.26 22.87 -0.91
C ASP A 476 23.91 22.03 -2.01
N PRO A 477 25.14 21.49 -1.84
CA PRO A 477 25.74 20.64 -2.85
C PRO A 477 24.97 19.34 -3.06
N LEU A 478 24.35 18.80 -2.00
CA LEU A 478 23.51 17.61 -2.08
C LEU A 478 22.16 17.95 -2.74
N ALA A 479 21.52 19.05 -2.33
CA ALA A 479 20.28 19.55 -2.93
C ALA A 479 20.43 19.79 -4.43
N ALA A 480 21.59 20.30 -4.89
CA ALA A 480 21.88 20.55 -6.29
C ALA A 480 21.99 19.28 -7.17
N VAL A 481 22.04 18.08 -6.59
CA VAL A 481 21.98 16.81 -7.33
C VAL A 481 20.55 16.46 -7.74
N HIS A 482 19.55 16.97 -7.01
CA HIS A 482 18.15 16.63 -7.21
C HIS A 482 17.46 17.66 -8.13
N GLU A 483 16.61 17.19 -9.02
CA GLU A 483 15.81 18.07 -9.88
C GLU A 483 14.63 18.69 -9.13
N ILE A 484 14.09 17.97 -8.14
CA ILE A 484 13.13 18.45 -7.15
C ILE A 484 13.70 18.13 -5.77
N VAL A 485 13.83 19.13 -4.90
CA VAL A 485 14.45 18.95 -3.58
C VAL A 485 13.38 18.65 -2.53
N GLY A 486 13.48 17.49 -1.89
CA GLY A 486 12.61 17.07 -0.79
C GLY A 486 13.06 17.62 0.55
N TYR A 487 12.14 18.24 1.30
CA TYR A 487 12.37 18.80 2.64
C TYR A 487 11.55 18.00 3.63
N ASN A 488 12.16 17.36 4.62
CA ASN A 488 11.45 16.78 5.76
C ASN A 488 11.36 17.82 6.88
N TYR A 489 10.14 18.18 7.27
CA TYR A 489 9.81 19.06 8.41
C TYR A 489 10.40 20.48 8.37
N LEU A 490 10.90 20.91 7.20
CA LEU A 490 11.73 22.11 7.04
C LEU A 490 11.17 23.09 6.02
N LEU A 491 9.90 22.96 5.60
CA LEU A 491 9.33 23.83 4.57
C LEU A 491 9.38 25.32 4.91
N HIS A 492 9.40 25.68 6.20
CA HIS A 492 9.59 27.05 6.66
C HIS A 492 10.91 27.70 6.21
N ARG A 493 11.92 26.91 5.81
CA ARG A 493 13.20 27.38 5.24
C ARG A 493 13.09 27.76 3.76
N ALA A 494 12.09 27.25 3.05
CA ALA A 494 11.96 27.42 1.60
C ALA A 494 12.02 28.88 1.13
N PRO A 495 11.41 29.88 1.81
CA PRO A 495 11.51 31.27 1.36
C PRO A 495 12.93 31.85 1.39
N VAL A 496 13.72 31.53 2.43
CA VAL A 496 15.11 32.00 2.53
C VAL A 496 15.98 31.25 1.54
N ASP A 497 15.75 29.95 1.37
CA ASP A 497 16.48 29.15 0.38
C ASP A 497 16.19 29.59 -1.05
N HIS A 498 14.96 29.97 -1.38
CA HIS A 498 14.61 30.47 -2.70
C HIS A 498 15.32 31.81 -3.01
N GLN A 499 15.49 32.70 -2.03
CA GLN A 499 16.31 33.91 -2.23
C GLN A 499 17.77 33.56 -2.55
N ARG A 500 18.28 32.48 -1.96
CA ARG A 500 19.67 32.03 -2.08
C ARG A 500 19.90 31.19 -3.33
N VAL A 501 18.93 30.37 -3.73
CA VAL A 501 18.93 29.46 -4.89
C VAL A 501 17.58 29.54 -5.61
N PRO A 502 17.34 30.59 -6.42
CA PRO A 502 16.02 30.83 -7.03
C PRO A 502 15.54 29.73 -7.97
N SER A 503 16.45 28.93 -8.54
CA SER A 503 16.11 27.82 -9.44
C SER A 503 15.63 26.55 -8.73
N ARG A 504 15.66 26.51 -7.38
CA ARG A 504 15.32 25.31 -6.62
C ARG A 504 13.80 25.09 -6.63
N VAL A 505 13.37 23.94 -7.14
CA VAL A 505 12.01 23.43 -6.96
C VAL A 505 11.95 22.63 -5.66
N ILE A 506 11.00 22.96 -4.80
CA ILE A 506 10.91 22.46 -3.43
C ILE A 506 9.59 21.71 -3.24
N MET A 507 9.65 20.56 -2.57
CA MET A 507 8.48 19.91 -2.00
C MET A 507 8.78 19.47 -0.56
N GLN A 508 7.78 19.54 0.31
CA GLN A 508 7.92 18.93 1.63
C GLN A 508 7.59 17.44 1.53
N THR A 509 8.58 16.59 1.71
CA THR A 509 8.48 15.14 1.59
C THR A 509 7.98 14.45 2.87
N GLU A 510 8.07 15.14 4.01
CA GLU A 510 7.42 14.77 5.29
C GLU A 510 7.02 16.02 6.07
N SER A 511 5.82 16.01 6.65
CA SER A 511 5.31 17.11 7.48
C SER A 511 4.54 16.63 8.71
N TYR A 512 4.51 17.46 9.74
CA TYR A 512 3.72 17.14 10.93
C TYR A 512 2.22 17.37 10.67
N PRO A 513 1.31 16.47 11.11
CA PRO A 513 -0.13 16.66 10.97
C PRO A 513 -0.62 17.99 11.56
N ARG A 514 -0.08 18.39 12.71
CA ARG A 514 -0.41 19.66 13.39
C ARG A 514 -0.10 20.93 12.59
N ASP A 515 0.81 20.85 11.62
CA ASP A 515 1.26 22.00 10.83
C ASP A 515 0.49 22.14 9.51
N ALA A 516 -0.62 21.38 9.33
CA ALA A 516 -1.39 21.33 8.08
C ALA A 516 -1.67 22.71 7.46
N PHE A 517 -2.11 23.69 8.25
CA PHE A 517 -2.37 25.05 7.74
C PHE A 517 -1.10 25.82 7.38
N ALA A 518 -0.07 25.74 8.22
CA ALA A 518 1.19 26.43 7.98
C ALA A 518 1.84 25.96 6.67
N ASN A 519 1.85 24.65 6.46
CA ASN A 519 2.36 24.03 5.24
C ASN A 519 1.49 24.37 4.04
N TRP A 520 0.17 24.20 4.14
CA TRP A 520 -0.77 24.59 3.09
C TRP A 520 -0.59 26.06 2.68
N SER A 521 -0.42 26.97 3.66
CA SER A 521 -0.24 28.39 3.38
C SER A 521 1.07 28.69 2.66
N LEU A 522 2.16 27.98 2.98
CA LEU A 522 3.43 28.11 2.26
C LEU A 522 3.32 27.60 0.83
N VAL A 523 2.77 26.40 0.65
CA VAL A 523 2.54 25.76 -0.66
C VAL A 523 1.67 26.64 -1.57
N ASN A 524 0.58 27.19 -1.06
CA ASN A 524 -0.33 28.03 -1.85
C ASN A 524 0.18 29.47 -2.02
N GLY A 525 1.20 29.87 -1.27
CA GLY A 525 1.80 31.21 -1.31
C GLY A 525 2.99 31.35 -2.24
N HIS A 526 3.59 30.24 -2.71
CA HIS A 526 4.86 30.26 -3.43
C HIS A 526 4.89 29.21 -4.54
N ASP A 527 5.17 29.63 -5.78
CA ASP A 527 5.18 28.72 -6.94
C ASP A 527 6.33 27.70 -6.90
N TYR A 528 7.47 28.07 -6.30
CA TYR A 528 8.62 27.18 -6.11
C TYR A 528 8.37 26.06 -5.08
N ILE A 529 7.23 26.09 -4.37
CA ILE A 529 6.81 25.02 -3.46
C ILE A 529 5.67 24.25 -4.13
N ILE A 530 5.95 23.03 -4.59
CA ILE A 530 5.00 22.27 -5.40
C ILE A 530 4.01 21.41 -4.58
N GLY A 531 4.27 21.21 -3.28
CA GLY A 531 3.35 20.50 -2.41
C GLY A 531 3.90 20.05 -1.06
N ASP A 532 3.07 19.31 -0.33
CA ASP A 532 3.29 18.82 1.04
C ASP A 532 2.88 17.35 1.15
N PHE A 533 3.67 16.54 1.86
CA PHE A 533 3.38 15.14 2.17
C PHE A 533 3.33 14.93 3.68
N VAL A 534 2.15 14.71 4.25
CA VAL A 534 1.98 14.50 5.70
C VAL A 534 2.59 13.18 6.16
N TRP A 535 3.26 13.19 7.32
CA TRP A 535 3.64 12.00 8.10
C TRP A 535 2.58 11.73 9.18
N THR A 536 1.61 10.85 8.97
CA THR A 536 1.37 10.01 7.78
C THR A 536 -0.05 10.16 7.26
N ALA A 537 -0.32 9.57 6.11
CA ALA A 537 -1.68 9.56 5.57
C ALA A 537 -2.56 8.53 6.27
N ILE A 538 -2.01 7.36 6.59
CA ILE A 538 -2.67 6.26 7.31
C ILE A 538 -1.73 5.80 8.43
N ASP A 539 -2.26 5.54 9.62
CA ASP A 539 -1.53 4.87 10.70
C ASP A 539 -0.92 3.54 10.20
N TYR A 540 0.21 3.16 10.76
CA TYR A 540 0.97 1.97 10.34
C TYR A 540 1.52 1.23 11.56
N LEU A 541 1.93 -0.02 11.36
CA LEU A 541 2.51 -0.84 12.43
C LEU A 541 4.01 -0.53 12.61
N GLY A 542 4.53 -0.67 13.83
CA GLY A 542 5.90 -0.27 14.14
C GLY A 542 6.07 1.22 14.44
N GLU A 543 7.33 1.69 14.51
CA GLU A 543 7.70 3.00 15.10
C GLU A 543 6.88 3.32 16.36
N SER A 544 6.77 2.31 17.22
CA SER A 544 5.68 2.23 18.17
C SER A 544 5.59 3.44 19.09
N GLY A 545 4.45 4.14 19.01
CA GLY A 545 4.17 5.32 19.81
C GLY A 545 4.53 6.67 19.16
N ILE A 546 5.01 6.70 17.92
CA ILE A 546 5.08 7.96 17.15
C ILE A 546 3.66 8.54 17.00
N GLY A 547 3.53 9.86 17.13
CA GLY A 547 2.25 10.56 16.99
C GLY A 547 1.24 10.33 18.12
N ARG A 548 1.60 9.57 19.17
CA ARG A 548 0.69 9.35 20.29
C ARG A 548 0.47 10.63 21.09
N PHE A 549 -0.75 10.83 21.57
CA PHE A 549 -0.98 11.60 22.79
C PHE A 549 -0.98 10.64 23.98
N TYR A 550 -0.82 11.16 25.19
CA TYR A 550 -0.84 10.36 26.41
C TYR A 550 -1.33 11.16 27.60
N TYR A 551 -1.75 10.46 28.64
CA TYR A 551 -2.24 11.07 29.87
C TYR A 551 -1.13 11.14 30.93
N ALA A 552 -1.17 12.15 31.80
CA ALA A 552 -0.26 12.24 32.93
C ALA A 552 -0.35 10.98 33.80
N GLY A 553 0.80 10.35 34.06
CA GLY A 553 0.91 9.05 34.73
C GLY A 553 1.19 7.89 33.77
N GLU A 554 0.97 8.06 32.46
CA GLU A 554 1.43 7.13 31.43
C GLU A 554 2.91 7.38 31.07
N SER A 555 3.51 6.50 30.27
CA SER A 555 4.89 6.66 29.82
C SER A 555 5.06 7.98 29.06
N GLU A 556 6.00 8.82 29.50
CA GLU A 556 6.25 10.14 28.91
C GLU A 556 7.34 10.12 27.82
N GLY A 557 7.34 11.13 26.96
CA GLY A 557 8.38 11.36 25.96
C GLY A 557 8.07 10.82 24.56
N GLU A 558 9.05 10.99 23.67
CA GLU A 558 9.00 10.56 22.27
C GLU A 558 9.40 9.09 22.10
N HIS A 559 8.94 8.44 21.03
CA HIS A 559 9.20 7.02 20.75
C HIS A 559 10.69 6.66 20.66
N TYR A 560 11.55 7.58 20.19
CA TYR A 560 12.99 7.37 20.13
C TYR A 560 13.71 7.57 21.48
N GLN A 561 13.03 8.05 22.51
CA GLN A 561 13.60 8.25 23.84
C GLN A 561 13.47 7.00 24.72
N ARG A 562 12.42 6.20 24.52
CA ARG A 562 12.16 4.95 25.25
C ARG A 562 11.06 4.12 24.59
N ASN A 563 10.98 2.85 24.97
CA ASN A 563 9.88 1.97 24.60
C ASN A 563 8.56 2.39 25.26
N HIS A 564 7.46 2.29 24.51
CA HIS A 564 6.11 2.67 24.94
C HIS A 564 5.09 1.52 24.86
N TYR A 565 5.55 0.26 24.89
CA TYR A 565 4.66 -0.90 24.97
C TYR A 565 3.55 -0.66 26.04
N PRO A 566 2.26 -0.94 25.74
CA PRO A 566 1.76 -1.77 24.64
C PRO A 566 1.47 -1.03 23.33
N TRP A 567 1.89 0.23 23.15
CA TRP A 567 1.82 0.82 21.81
C TRP A 567 2.58 -0.06 20.83
N HIS A 568 1.96 -0.54 19.75
CA HIS A 568 2.60 -1.41 18.74
C HIS A 568 2.56 -0.83 17.32
N GLY A 569 2.15 0.43 17.18
CA GLY A 569 2.13 1.14 15.92
C GLY A 569 2.27 2.65 16.07
N ALA A 570 2.25 3.31 14.92
CA ALA A 570 2.30 4.74 14.74
C ALA A 570 0.89 5.35 14.70
N TYR A 571 0.63 6.32 15.57
CA TYR A 571 -0.65 7.04 15.69
C TYR A 571 -0.57 8.45 15.09
N CYS A 572 0.15 8.62 13.99
CA CYS A 572 0.36 9.91 13.32
C CYS A 572 -0.42 10.07 12.00
N GLY A 573 -1.26 9.09 11.65
CA GLY A 573 -2.04 9.07 10.42
C GLY A 573 -3.23 10.04 10.44
N ASP A 574 -3.48 10.69 9.32
CA ASP A 574 -4.76 11.39 9.04
C ASP A 574 -5.95 10.40 9.05
N ILE A 575 -5.69 9.16 8.63
CA ILE A 575 -6.61 8.01 8.67
C ILE A 575 -6.07 7.00 9.68
N ASP A 576 -6.95 6.36 10.45
CA ASP A 576 -6.55 5.31 11.38
C ASP A 576 -6.23 3.96 10.69
N LEU A 577 -5.67 3.02 11.47
CA LEU A 577 -5.24 1.69 10.99
C LEU A 577 -6.37 0.88 10.34
N THR A 578 -7.63 1.19 10.65
CA THR A 578 -8.81 0.52 10.11
C THR A 578 -9.40 1.24 8.89
N GLY A 579 -8.88 2.41 8.53
CA GLY A 579 -9.36 3.22 7.41
C GLY A 579 -10.39 4.28 7.78
N TRP A 580 -10.59 4.59 9.07
CA TRP A 580 -11.48 5.68 9.48
C TRP A 580 -10.72 7.03 9.46
N ARG A 581 -11.33 8.07 8.90
CA ARG A 581 -10.73 9.40 8.87
C ARG A 581 -10.78 10.03 10.26
N LYS A 582 -9.65 10.56 10.75
CA LYS A 582 -9.59 11.37 11.97
C LYS A 582 -9.96 12.83 11.63
N PRO A 583 -10.38 13.67 12.59
CA PRO A 583 -10.72 15.08 12.33
C PRO A 583 -9.63 15.86 11.58
N ILE A 584 -8.35 15.59 11.85
CA ILE A 584 -7.24 16.22 11.13
C ILE A 584 -7.26 15.96 9.62
N SER A 585 -7.71 14.77 9.18
CA SER A 585 -7.93 14.46 7.76
C SER A 585 -9.00 15.35 7.13
N HIS A 586 -10.10 15.60 7.84
CA HIS A 586 -11.18 16.46 7.35
C HIS A 586 -10.74 17.92 7.27
N TYR A 587 -9.90 18.35 8.21
CA TYR A 587 -9.28 19.67 8.15
C TYR A 587 -8.37 19.81 6.93
N ARG A 588 -7.47 18.85 6.70
CA ARG A 588 -6.56 18.86 5.54
C ARG A 588 -7.32 18.83 4.21
N ASP A 589 -8.30 17.95 4.07
CA ASP A 589 -9.18 17.89 2.90
C ASP A 589 -9.84 19.25 2.64
N LEU A 590 -10.41 19.89 3.67
CA LEU A 590 -10.99 21.24 3.56
C LEU A 590 -9.99 22.32 3.11
N LEU A 591 -8.71 22.21 3.48
CA LEU A 591 -7.68 23.15 3.04
C LEU A 591 -7.41 23.04 1.53
N TYR A 592 -7.26 21.83 1.02
CA TYR A 592 -6.91 21.56 -0.38
C TYR A 592 -8.11 21.41 -1.32
N ASN A 593 -9.29 21.13 -0.78
CA ASN A 593 -10.52 20.85 -1.52
C ASN A 593 -11.62 21.89 -1.18
N PRO A 594 -11.90 22.86 -2.06
CA PRO A 594 -12.89 23.90 -1.80
C PRO A 594 -14.34 23.39 -1.77
N ASP A 595 -14.60 22.16 -2.23
CA ASP A 595 -15.93 21.54 -2.17
C ASP A 595 -16.28 21.02 -0.77
N LYS A 596 -15.28 20.81 0.09
CA LYS A 596 -15.48 20.47 1.51
C LYS A 596 -15.54 21.77 2.31
N LYS A 597 -16.71 22.09 2.87
CA LYS A 597 -16.96 23.43 3.41
C LYS A 597 -17.23 23.49 4.90
N LEU A 598 -17.72 22.42 5.52
CA LEU A 598 -18.07 22.42 6.94
C LEU A 598 -17.79 21.05 7.57
N TYR A 599 -17.15 21.05 8.74
CA TYR A 599 -16.92 19.86 9.55
C TYR A 599 -16.96 20.21 11.03
N LEU A 600 -17.46 19.30 11.86
CA LEU A 600 -17.70 19.50 13.29
C LEU A 600 -17.05 18.36 14.08
N ALA A 601 -16.20 18.72 15.02
CA ALA A 601 -15.56 17.80 15.94
C ALA A 601 -15.46 18.40 17.34
N VAL A 602 -15.07 17.58 18.31
CA VAL A 602 -15.02 17.97 19.72
C VAL A 602 -13.68 17.54 20.27
N LYS A 603 -12.96 18.50 20.85
CA LYS A 603 -11.71 18.22 21.53
C LYS A 603 -12.03 17.46 22.81
N GLU A 604 -11.30 16.39 23.05
CA GLU A 604 -11.37 15.70 24.33
C GLU A 604 -11.05 16.69 25.45
N PRO A 605 -11.93 16.81 26.47
CA PRO A 605 -11.68 17.71 27.59
C PRO A 605 -10.40 17.31 28.32
N ASP A 606 -9.54 18.29 28.61
CA ASP A 606 -8.36 18.02 29.43
C ASP A 606 -8.80 17.50 30.81
N ASN A 607 -8.13 16.46 31.31
CA ASN A 607 -8.51 15.73 32.54
C ASN A 607 -9.79 14.90 32.46
N TYR A 608 -10.34 14.61 31.27
CA TYR A 608 -11.44 13.64 31.12
C TYR A 608 -10.98 12.24 31.53
N TYR A 609 -9.91 11.72 30.89
CA TYR A 609 -9.21 10.50 31.31
C TYR A 609 -7.93 10.79 32.10
N GLY A 610 -7.42 12.02 32.01
CA GLY A 610 -6.20 12.49 32.65
C GLY A 610 -5.67 13.72 31.91
N LYS A 611 -4.63 14.37 32.45
CA LYS A 611 -4.05 15.54 31.79
C LYS A 611 -3.40 15.13 30.47
N VAL A 612 -3.84 15.69 29.35
CA VAL A 612 -3.37 15.34 28.00
C VAL A 612 -1.99 15.94 27.76
N LYS A 613 -1.10 15.15 27.17
CA LYS A 613 0.21 15.55 26.66
C LYS A 613 0.37 15.05 25.22
N GLU A 614 1.03 15.86 24.42
CA GLU A 614 1.24 15.63 22.99
C GLU A 614 2.72 15.35 22.68
N THR A 615 2.95 14.50 21.70
CA THR A 615 4.27 14.27 21.08
C THR A 615 4.39 15.10 19.80
N LEU A 616 5.57 15.10 19.15
CA LEU A 616 5.83 15.94 17.97
C LEU A 616 4.83 15.71 16.81
N TRP A 617 4.56 14.46 16.47
CA TRP A 617 3.65 14.09 15.37
C TRP A 617 2.17 14.02 15.78
N SER A 618 1.84 14.23 17.06
CA SER A 618 0.46 14.10 17.51
C SER A 618 -0.37 15.34 17.18
N VAL A 619 -1.68 15.14 17.17
CA VAL A 619 -2.67 16.21 17.33
C VAL A 619 -3.44 15.97 18.62
N TRP A 620 -4.07 17.02 19.15
CA TRP A 620 -4.93 16.90 20.31
C TRP A 620 -6.03 15.85 20.04
N PRO A 621 -6.32 14.92 20.96
CA PRO A 621 -7.38 13.94 20.79
C PRO A 621 -8.71 14.66 20.53
N THR A 622 -9.19 14.56 19.29
CA THR A 622 -10.38 15.24 18.79
C THR A 622 -11.26 14.19 18.13
N TRP A 623 -12.57 14.24 18.39
CA TRP A 623 -13.51 13.18 18.04
C TRP A 623 -14.80 13.72 17.41
N GLU A 624 -15.42 12.92 16.55
CA GLU A 624 -16.80 13.11 16.07
C GLU A 624 -17.79 12.62 17.15
N SER A 625 -17.73 13.19 18.36
CA SER A 625 -18.47 12.71 19.54
C SER A 625 -19.10 13.82 20.37
N TRP A 626 -20.35 13.62 20.77
CA TRP A 626 -21.03 14.41 21.83
C TRP A 626 -21.43 13.52 23.03
N ASN A 627 -20.63 12.50 23.32
CA ASN A 627 -20.81 11.57 24.44
C ASN A 627 -19.70 11.75 25.48
N TRP A 628 -19.96 12.57 26.51
CA TRP A 628 -19.00 12.93 27.56
C TRP A 628 -19.59 12.73 28.98
N PRO A 629 -20.03 11.50 29.32
CA PRO A 629 -20.68 11.24 30.60
C PRO A 629 -19.82 11.66 31.80
N GLY A 630 -20.44 12.29 32.81
CA GLY A 630 -19.74 12.80 33.99
C GLY A 630 -19.07 14.17 33.79
N HIS A 631 -19.22 14.78 32.61
CA HIS A 631 -18.82 16.15 32.33
C HIS A 631 -20.00 17.12 32.20
N GLU A 632 -21.21 16.72 32.61
CA GLU A 632 -22.39 17.59 32.55
C GLU A 632 -22.14 18.92 33.26
N GLY A 633 -22.45 20.03 32.58
CA GLY A 633 -22.21 21.38 33.06
C GLY A 633 -20.77 21.89 32.91
N LYS A 634 -19.78 21.02 32.65
CA LYS A 634 -18.39 21.43 32.42
C LYS A 634 -18.19 21.93 31.00
N GLU A 635 -17.25 22.84 30.83
CA GLU A 635 -16.89 23.39 29.53
C GLU A 635 -16.10 22.36 28.70
N ILE A 636 -16.50 22.17 27.45
CA ILE A 636 -15.85 21.34 26.44
C ILE A 636 -15.63 22.19 25.19
N GLU A 637 -14.45 22.09 24.58
CA GLU A 637 -14.14 22.81 23.34
C GLU A 637 -14.67 22.07 22.10
N VAL A 638 -15.57 22.71 21.38
CA VAL A 638 -16.09 22.27 20.09
C VAL A 638 -15.29 22.95 18.98
N GLU A 639 -14.71 22.18 18.06
CA GLU A 639 -13.92 22.67 16.94
C GLU A 639 -14.69 22.50 15.62
N ILE A 640 -14.85 23.59 14.88
CA ILE A 640 -15.55 23.62 13.59
C ILE A 640 -14.56 24.03 12.51
N TYR A 641 -14.39 23.21 11.47
CA TYR A 641 -13.64 23.57 10.27
C TYR A 641 -14.61 24.12 9.24
N SER A 642 -14.32 25.29 8.67
CA SER A 642 -15.25 25.95 7.79
C SER A 642 -14.59 26.84 6.74
N ARG A 643 -15.08 26.72 5.49
CA ARG A 643 -14.79 27.66 4.39
C ARG A 643 -15.86 28.76 4.25
N TYR A 644 -16.93 28.70 5.03
CA TYR A 644 -17.88 29.81 5.11
C TYR A 644 -17.23 31.02 5.81
N PRO A 645 -17.68 32.26 5.55
CA PRO A 645 -17.18 33.45 6.27
C PRO A 645 -17.41 33.40 7.79
N LYS A 646 -18.48 32.72 8.22
CA LYS A 646 -18.83 32.55 9.63
C LYS A 646 -19.45 31.17 9.86
N VAL A 647 -19.48 30.78 11.12
CA VAL A 647 -20.25 29.63 11.60
C VAL A 647 -21.08 29.99 12.82
N ARG A 648 -22.26 29.39 12.94
CA ARG A 648 -23.09 29.39 14.15
C ARG A 648 -23.08 28.00 14.78
N LEU A 649 -23.01 27.96 16.10
CA LEU A 649 -23.11 26.71 16.86
C LEU A 649 -24.37 26.73 17.72
N TYR A 650 -25.10 25.63 17.70
CA TYR A 650 -26.31 25.41 18.49
C TYR A 650 -26.16 24.17 19.36
N LEU A 651 -26.71 24.22 20.57
CA LEU A 651 -26.91 23.06 21.44
C LEU A 651 -28.38 22.99 21.80
N ASN A 652 -29.05 21.88 21.48
CA ASN A 652 -30.49 21.69 21.74
C ASN A 652 -31.33 22.87 21.20
N ASP A 653 -31.03 23.26 19.96
CA ASP A 653 -31.61 24.40 19.22
C ASP A 653 -31.40 25.80 19.82
N LYS A 654 -30.64 25.91 20.91
CA LYS A 654 -30.20 27.19 21.46
C LYS A 654 -28.89 27.63 20.81
N LEU A 655 -28.85 28.86 20.29
CA LEU A 655 -27.63 29.47 19.77
C LEU A 655 -26.61 29.64 20.90
N ILE A 656 -25.44 29.02 20.75
CA ILE A 656 -24.29 29.19 21.63
C ILE A 656 -23.48 30.42 21.23
N GLY A 657 -23.26 30.60 19.93
CA GLY A 657 -22.56 31.77 19.41
C GLY A 657 -22.30 31.70 17.91
N GLU A 658 -21.72 32.80 17.41
CA GLU A 658 -21.27 32.97 16.04
C GLU A 658 -19.79 33.36 16.05
N LYS A 659 -18.98 32.78 15.16
CA LYS A 659 -17.57 33.15 14.97
C LYS A 659 -17.23 33.25 13.50
N PHE A 660 -16.33 34.17 13.18
CA PHE A 660 -15.72 34.26 11.85
C PHE A 660 -14.82 33.06 11.59
N THR A 661 -14.78 32.67 10.32
CA THR A 661 -13.89 31.65 9.78
C THR A 661 -13.29 32.15 8.46
N GLY A 662 -12.07 31.73 8.17
CA GLY A 662 -11.33 32.21 7.01
C GLY A 662 -9.83 32.05 7.20
N LYS A 663 -9.02 32.54 6.26
CA LYS A 663 -7.56 32.35 6.29
C LYS A 663 -6.91 32.89 7.57
N GLU A 664 -7.39 34.01 8.11
CA GLU A 664 -6.89 34.59 9.37
C GLU A 664 -7.15 33.68 10.59
N GLN A 665 -8.29 33.00 10.61
CA GLN A 665 -8.65 32.02 11.64
C GLN A 665 -8.23 30.60 11.25
N GLN A 666 -7.40 30.46 10.20
CA GLN A 666 -6.95 29.17 9.68
C GLN A 666 -8.12 28.23 9.29
N PHE A 667 -9.26 28.79 8.88
CA PHE A 667 -10.50 28.05 8.60
C PHE A 667 -11.05 27.25 9.79
N LYS A 668 -10.74 27.66 11.03
CA LYS A 668 -11.21 27.02 12.27
C LYS A 668 -11.99 27.99 13.15
N ALA A 669 -12.99 27.49 13.86
CA ALA A 669 -13.64 28.17 14.97
C ALA A 669 -13.78 27.21 16.16
N VAL A 670 -13.32 27.64 17.34
CA VAL A 670 -13.40 26.86 18.58
C VAL A 670 -14.42 27.51 19.52
N PHE A 671 -15.37 26.76 20.05
CA PHE A 671 -16.39 27.23 20.97
C PHE A 671 -16.27 26.50 22.32
N PRO A 672 -16.14 27.22 23.44
CA PRO A 672 -16.39 26.63 24.76
C PRO A 672 -17.89 26.38 24.93
N VAL A 673 -18.27 25.14 25.24
CA VAL A 673 -19.68 24.73 25.41
C VAL A 673 -19.82 23.98 26.73
N SER A 674 -20.72 24.45 27.60
CA SER A 674 -21.12 23.68 28.78
C SER A 674 -21.84 22.41 28.34
N TYR A 675 -21.28 21.24 28.66
CA TYR A 675 -21.77 19.97 28.15
C TYR A 675 -23.16 19.65 28.69
N GLU A 676 -24.07 19.37 27.77
CA GLU A 676 -25.40 18.84 28.00
C GLU A 676 -25.66 17.77 26.94
N PRO A 677 -26.15 16.57 27.32
CA PRO A 677 -26.58 15.58 26.36
C PRO A 677 -27.61 16.14 25.38
N GLY A 678 -27.49 15.79 24.10
CA GLY A 678 -28.45 16.22 23.08
C GLY A 678 -27.82 16.39 21.71
N ILE A 679 -28.22 17.43 20.99
CA ILE A 679 -27.80 17.68 19.60
C ILE A 679 -26.95 18.95 19.54
N LEU A 680 -25.70 18.76 19.16
CA LEU A 680 -24.78 19.81 18.78
C LEU A 680 -24.89 20.03 17.26
N LYS A 681 -25.17 21.25 16.82
CA LYS A 681 -25.40 21.58 15.41
C LYS A 681 -24.55 22.77 15.00
N ALA A 682 -23.64 22.56 14.07
CA ALA A 682 -22.85 23.61 13.43
C ALA A 682 -23.48 24.00 12.10
N VAL A 683 -23.50 25.29 11.80
CA VAL A 683 -24.08 25.84 10.57
C VAL A 683 -23.12 26.83 9.93
N GLY A 684 -22.82 26.64 8.64
CA GLY A 684 -22.07 27.58 7.81
C GLY A 684 -22.94 28.77 7.42
N VAL A 685 -22.42 29.98 7.57
CA VAL A 685 -23.16 31.23 7.35
C VAL A 685 -22.49 32.07 6.27
N GLU A 686 -23.27 32.45 5.26
CA GLU A 686 -22.87 33.35 4.18
C GLU A 686 -23.92 34.45 4.02
N SER A 687 -23.50 35.72 3.99
CA SER A 687 -24.42 36.88 3.92
C SER A 687 -25.54 36.85 4.97
N GLU A 688 -25.20 36.44 6.20
CA GLU A 688 -26.13 36.25 7.34
C GLU A 688 -27.16 35.11 7.18
N ILE A 689 -27.08 34.34 6.09
CA ILE A 689 -27.95 33.19 5.80
C ILE A 689 -27.23 31.89 6.17
N GLU A 690 -27.97 30.98 6.80
CA GLU A 690 -27.53 29.61 7.09
C GLU A 690 -27.60 28.75 5.83
N ILE A 691 -26.46 28.19 5.41
CA ILE A 691 -26.32 27.49 4.12
C ILE A 691 -26.24 25.97 4.28
N GLU A 692 -25.29 25.51 5.09
CA GLU A 692 -24.98 24.09 5.29
C GLU A 692 -24.95 23.80 6.79
N LYS A 693 -25.42 22.62 7.20
CA LYS A 693 -25.40 22.21 8.61
C LYS A 693 -24.80 20.82 8.76
N THR A 694 -24.13 20.59 9.88
CA THR A 694 -23.69 19.27 10.35
C THR A 694 -24.03 19.11 11.83
N ILE A 695 -24.20 17.87 12.29
CA ILE A 695 -24.61 17.58 13.67
C ILE A 695 -23.75 16.50 14.31
N LEU A 696 -23.59 16.60 15.62
CA LEU A 696 -23.20 15.51 16.50
C LEU A 696 -24.32 15.32 17.53
N GLN A 697 -24.65 14.07 17.84
CA GLN A 697 -25.73 13.75 18.75
C GLN A 697 -25.26 12.78 19.83
N THR A 698 -25.65 13.03 21.08
CA THR A 698 -25.36 12.11 22.18
C THR A 698 -26.08 10.79 21.95
N ALA A 699 -25.33 9.70 21.85
CA ALA A 699 -25.88 8.35 21.76
C ALA A 699 -26.44 7.87 23.11
N GLY A 700 -27.49 7.06 23.05
CA GLY A 700 -27.98 6.28 24.17
C GLY A 700 -27.15 5.03 24.44
N LYS A 701 -27.61 4.18 25.36
CA LYS A 701 -26.93 2.91 25.67
C LYS A 701 -26.80 2.03 24.41
N PRO A 702 -25.66 1.35 24.21
CA PRO A 702 -25.50 0.33 23.17
C PRO A 702 -26.61 -0.73 23.20
N VAL A 703 -27.21 -1.02 22.06
CA VAL A 703 -28.20 -2.11 21.94
C VAL A 703 -28.02 -3.00 20.71
N LYS A 704 -27.37 -2.53 19.65
CA LYS A 704 -27.27 -3.30 18.39
C LYS A 704 -25.92 -3.13 17.70
N ILE A 705 -25.60 -4.12 16.87
CA ILE A 705 -24.45 -4.11 15.98
C ILE A 705 -24.94 -3.74 14.56
N GLN A 706 -24.21 -2.89 13.85
CA GLN A 706 -24.36 -2.68 12.41
C GLN A 706 -23.13 -3.22 11.68
N LEU A 707 -23.35 -3.87 10.54
CA LEU A 707 -22.30 -4.39 9.66
C LEU A 707 -22.41 -3.71 8.30
N THR A 708 -21.32 -3.11 7.84
CA THR A 708 -21.23 -2.47 6.53
C THR A 708 -20.05 -3.06 5.78
N ALA A 709 -20.35 -3.89 4.78
CA ALA A 709 -19.34 -4.43 3.87
C ALA A 709 -19.03 -3.40 2.78
N ASP A 710 -17.76 -3.12 2.52
CA ASP A 710 -17.31 -2.27 1.41
C ASP A 710 -17.82 -2.82 0.06
N ARG A 711 -17.80 -4.15 -0.08
CA ARG A 711 -18.23 -4.89 -1.27
C ARG A 711 -19.04 -6.12 -0.85
N THR A 712 -20.25 -6.23 -1.38
CA THR A 712 -21.12 -7.41 -1.16
C THR A 712 -21.01 -8.46 -2.26
N LYS A 713 -20.17 -8.21 -3.27
CA LYS A 713 -19.83 -9.13 -4.36
C LYS A 713 -18.32 -9.13 -4.56
N ILE A 714 -17.71 -10.31 -4.48
CA ILE A 714 -16.27 -10.50 -4.63
C ILE A 714 -15.99 -11.70 -5.55
N LYS A 715 -14.78 -11.80 -6.09
CA LYS A 715 -14.36 -12.91 -6.95
C LYS A 715 -14.13 -14.17 -6.14
N ALA A 716 -14.55 -15.33 -6.66
CA ALA A 716 -14.37 -16.65 -6.08
C ALA A 716 -13.00 -17.24 -6.44
N ASN A 717 -11.92 -16.49 -6.21
CA ASN A 717 -10.56 -16.83 -6.63
C ASN A 717 -9.64 -17.22 -5.46
N GLY A 718 -10.07 -17.10 -4.20
CA GLY A 718 -9.17 -17.36 -3.05
C GLY A 718 -8.29 -16.17 -2.65
N GLN A 719 -8.40 -15.04 -3.35
CA GLN A 719 -7.60 -13.83 -3.14
C GLN A 719 -8.44 -12.60 -2.81
N ASP A 720 -9.65 -12.49 -3.37
CA ASP A 720 -10.47 -11.29 -3.22
C ASP A 720 -11.01 -11.12 -1.79
N LEU A 721 -11.07 -9.87 -1.35
CA LEU A 721 -11.40 -9.48 0.01
C LEU A 721 -12.69 -8.66 0.08
N SER A 722 -13.39 -8.77 1.19
CA SER A 722 -14.36 -7.79 1.65
C SER A 722 -13.97 -7.31 3.04
N PHE A 723 -13.96 -6.00 3.21
CA PHE A 723 -13.74 -5.33 4.49
C PHE A 723 -15.09 -4.95 5.08
N ILE A 724 -15.37 -5.46 6.29
CA ILE A 724 -16.65 -5.23 6.96
C ILE A 724 -16.40 -4.39 8.21
N THR A 725 -16.88 -3.14 8.17
CA THR A 725 -16.93 -2.26 9.33
C THR A 725 -18.02 -2.76 10.28
N VAL A 726 -17.69 -2.82 11.56
CA VAL A 726 -18.61 -3.17 12.64
C VAL A 726 -18.79 -1.95 13.53
N GLU A 727 -20.04 -1.50 13.69
CA GLU A 727 -20.38 -0.33 14.49
C GLU A 727 -21.37 -0.71 15.59
N ILE A 728 -21.15 -0.15 16.78
CA ILE A 728 -22.02 -0.35 17.95
C ILE A 728 -22.94 0.84 18.10
N LEU A 729 -24.24 0.59 18.01
CA LEU A 729 -25.25 1.63 17.97
C LEU A 729 -26.23 1.53 19.15
N ASP A 730 -26.81 2.67 19.49
CA ASP A 730 -27.95 2.77 20.38
C ASP A 730 -29.28 2.35 19.68
N LYS A 731 -30.40 2.51 20.39
CA LYS A 731 -31.73 2.10 19.88
C LYS A 731 -32.22 3.01 18.75
N GLU A 732 -31.78 4.26 18.70
CA GLU A 732 -32.04 5.23 17.64
C GLU A 732 -31.14 5.01 16.40
N GLY A 733 -30.08 4.23 16.52
CA GLY A 733 -29.12 3.98 15.43
C GLY A 733 -27.95 4.98 15.40
N ILE A 734 -27.71 5.69 16.49
CA ILE A 734 -26.56 6.58 16.66
C ILE A 734 -25.38 5.73 17.16
N LEU A 735 -24.19 5.93 16.58
CA LEU A 735 -22.96 5.30 17.03
C LEU A 735 -22.68 5.69 18.48
N GLU A 736 -22.42 4.72 19.36
CA GLU A 736 -21.91 5.00 20.71
C GLU A 736 -20.37 5.04 20.68
N PRO A 737 -19.75 6.23 20.70
CA PRO A 737 -18.31 6.39 20.54
C PRO A 737 -17.51 6.00 21.78
N ASN A 738 -18.14 5.66 22.91
CA ASN A 738 -17.46 5.09 24.08
C ASN A 738 -17.62 3.57 24.18
N ALA A 739 -18.29 2.92 23.22
CA ALA A 739 -18.47 1.47 23.26
C ALA A 739 -17.16 0.72 22.98
N ASP A 740 -16.84 -0.22 23.86
CA ASP A 740 -15.62 -1.05 23.86
C ASP A 740 -15.95 -2.56 23.89
N ASN A 741 -17.19 -2.93 23.55
CA ASN A 741 -17.70 -4.28 23.72
C ASN A 741 -16.84 -5.33 23.00
N GLN A 742 -16.68 -6.50 23.64
CA GLN A 742 -16.07 -7.67 22.99
C GLN A 742 -17.00 -8.20 21.89
N LEU A 743 -16.52 -8.22 20.66
CA LEU A 743 -17.21 -8.77 19.49
C LEU A 743 -16.70 -10.19 19.22
N THR A 744 -17.61 -11.08 18.80
CA THR A 744 -17.31 -12.43 18.32
C THR A 744 -17.83 -12.61 16.90
N PHE A 745 -16.96 -13.09 16.01
CA PHE A 745 -17.20 -13.22 14.57
C PHE A 745 -17.34 -14.69 14.18
N GLU A 746 -18.38 -15.01 13.41
CA GLU A 746 -18.64 -16.34 12.87
C GLU A 746 -18.86 -16.22 11.35
N VAL A 747 -18.04 -16.92 10.56
CA VAL A 747 -18.18 -16.96 9.10
C VAL A 747 -18.62 -18.36 8.64
N LYS A 748 -19.59 -18.42 7.72
CA LYS A 748 -20.05 -19.66 7.07
C LYS A 748 -20.10 -19.50 5.56
N GLY A 749 -19.90 -20.60 4.86
CA GLY A 749 -20.03 -20.68 3.41
C GLY A 749 -18.70 -20.51 2.68
N ALA A 750 -18.71 -19.80 1.56
CA ALA A 750 -17.62 -19.79 0.59
C ALA A 750 -16.47 -18.81 0.90
N GLY A 751 -16.15 -18.59 2.19
CA GLY A 751 -15.14 -17.63 2.62
C GLY A 751 -14.66 -17.84 4.04
N THR A 752 -13.56 -17.17 4.38
CA THR A 752 -12.87 -17.29 5.68
C THR A 752 -12.55 -15.91 6.24
N ILE A 753 -12.51 -15.78 7.57
CA ILE A 753 -11.97 -14.59 8.23
C ILE A 753 -10.45 -14.67 8.13
N VAL A 754 -9.82 -13.61 7.64
CA VAL A 754 -8.34 -13.52 7.53
C VAL A 754 -7.75 -12.51 8.48
N ALA A 755 -8.54 -11.54 8.95
CA ALA A 755 -8.11 -10.61 9.98
C ALA A 755 -9.31 -9.98 10.72
N VAL A 756 -9.06 -9.57 11.96
CA VAL A 756 -9.94 -8.71 12.77
C VAL A 756 -9.10 -7.61 13.40
N GLY A 757 -9.63 -6.41 13.55
CA GLY A 757 -8.87 -5.30 14.12
C GLY A 757 -9.74 -4.18 14.67
N ASN A 758 -9.12 -3.27 15.39
CA ASN A 758 -9.64 -1.96 15.74
C ASN A 758 -8.49 -0.94 15.59
N ALA A 759 -8.74 0.34 15.88
CA ALA A 759 -7.73 1.38 15.78
C ALA A 759 -7.01 1.69 17.11
N ASP A 760 -7.19 0.87 18.15
CA ASP A 760 -6.43 1.01 19.39
C ASP A 760 -5.06 0.35 19.23
N LEU A 761 -4.03 1.16 19.00
CA LEU A 761 -2.66 0.67 18.91
C LEU A 761 -2.07 0.22 20.24
N LYS A 762 -2.84 0.17 21.33
CA LYS A 762 -2.50 -0.49 22.59
C LYS A 762 -3.17 -1.86 22.76
N ASP A 763 -4.10 -2.22 21.88
CA ASP A 763 -4.79 -3.52 21.91
C ASP A 763 -3.86 -4.62 21.41
N THR A 764 -3.43 -5.48 22.34
CA THR A 764 -2.48 -6.56 22.06
C THR A 764 -3.13 -7.86 21.59
N ASP A 765 -4.46 -7.89 21.44
CA ASP A 765 -5.17 -9.06 20.90
C ASP A 765 -4.70 -9.36 19.47
N SER A 766 -4.53 -10.64 19.13
CA SER A 766 -4.04 -11.09 17.82
C SER A 766 -4.96 -10.64 16.68
N TYR A 767 -4.36 -10.07 15.63
CA TYR A 767 -5.06 -9.72 14.39
C TYR A 767 -5.67 -10.93 13.68
N ILE A 768 -5.18 -12.14 13.97
CA ILE A 768 -5.73 -13.40 13.48
C ILE A 768 -6.63 -14.02 14.55
N GLY A 769 -7.94 -13.97 14.32
CA GLY A 769 -8.88 -14.55 15.28
C GLY A 769 -10.34 -14.35 14.94
N TYR A 770 -11.17 -14.73 15.91
CA TYR A 770 -12.63 -14.67 15.84
C TYR A 770 -13.24 -13.74 16.89
N GLN A 771 -12.40 -12.93 17.55
CA GLN A 771 -12.83 -11.99 18.58
C GLN A 771 -12.00 -10.70 18.49
N ARG A 772 -12.62 -9.57 18.79
CA ARG A 772 -11.97 -8.25 18.86
C ARG A 772 -12.82 -7.31 19.70
N LYS A 773 -12.21 -6.44 20.51
CA LYS A 773 -12.95 -5.34 21.15
C LYS A 773 -13.26 -4.25 20.15
N ALA A 774 -14.43 -3.64 20.27
CA ALA A 774 -14.62 -2.34 19.65
C ALA A 774 -13.69 -1.31 20.29
N TRP A 775 -13.29 -0.32 19.52
CA TRP A 775 -12.65 0.89 20.00
C TRP A 775 -13.33 2.08 19.35
N LYS A 776 -13.71 3.05 20.17
CA LYS A 776 -14.57 4.17 19.77
C LYS A 776 -15.86 3.72 19.05
N GLY A 777 -16.46 2.63 19.55
CA GLY A 777 -17.66 2.03 18.98
C GLY A 777 -17.45 1.27 17.67
N ARG A 778 -16.21 1.11 17.19
CA ARG A 778 -15.91 0.49 15.89
C ARG A 778 -14.91 -0.66 15.97
N ALA A 779 -15.02 -1.59 15.04
CA ALA A 779 -14.02 -2.60 14.71
C ALA A 779 -14.10 -2.94 13.22
N ILE A 780 -13.15 -3.73 12.74
CA ILE A 780 -13.14 -4.26 11.37
C ILE A 780 -12.94 -5.78 11.38
N VAL A 781 -13.57 -6.45 10.42
CA VAL A 781 -13.30 -7.84 10.08
C VAL A 781 -13.12 -7.97 8.58
N VAL A 782 -12.10 -8.72 8.17
CA VAL A 782 -11.75 -8.94 6.77
C VAL A 782 -12.07 -10.38 6.40
N VAL A 783 -12.90 -10.54 5.37
CA VAL A 783 -13.31 -11.83 4.84
C VAL A 783 -12.68 -12.04 3.48
N LYS A 784 -11.99 -13.17 3.31
CA LYS A 784 -11.41 -13.62 2.04
C LYS A 784 -12.32 -14.65 1.37
N SER A 785 -12.47 -14.56 0.05
CA SER A 785 -13.18 -15.58 -0.71
C SER A 785 -12.42 -16.92 -0.67
N THR A 786 -13.14 -18.01 -0.86
CA THR A 786 -12.53 -19.28 -1.27
C THR A 786 -12.49 -19.35 -2.80
N ARG A 787 -11.88 -20.41 -3.35
CA ARG A 787 -11.93 -20.70 -4.79
C ARG A 787 -13.28 -21.25 -5.28
N LYS A 788 -14.31 -21.20 -4.43
CA LYS A 788 -15.66 -21.71 -4.73
C LYS A 788 -16.64 -20.54 -4.78
N GLU A 789 -17.48 -20.55 -5.80
CA GLU A 789 -18.64 -19.67 -5.86
C GLU A 789 -19.63 -20.02 -4.74
N GLY A 790 -20.37 -19.02 -4.27
CA GLY A 790 -21.38 -19.22 -3.25
C GLY A 790 -21.64 -17.98 -2.42
N LYS A 791 -22.30 -18.22 -1.28
CA LYS A 791 -22.64 -17.19 -0.31
C LYS A 791 -21.67 -17.28 0.85
N ILE A 792 -21.22 -16.13 1.34
CA ILE A 792 -20.52 -15.99 2.61
C ILE A 792 -21.48 -15.29 3.57
N MET A 793 -21.69 -15.90 4.72
CA MET A 793 -22.49 -15.35 5.80
C MET A 793 -21.57 -15.01 6.96
N LEU A 794 -21.41 -13.73 7.26
CA LEU A 794 -20.70 -13.26 8.44
C LEU A 794 -21.73 -12.86 9.49
N LYS A 795 -21.67 -13.46 10.67
CA LYS A 795 -22.46 -13.12 11.84
C LYS A 795 -21.55 -12.54 12.91
N VAL A 796 -22.00 -11.45 13.54
CA VAL A 796 -21.28 -10.82 14.66
C VAL A 796 -22.19 -10.75 15.88
N THR A 797 -21.65 -11.11 17.03
CA THR A 797 -22.35 -11.17 18.31
C THR A 797 -21.54 -10.48 19.40
N SER A 798 -22.23 -9.96 20.42
CA SER A 798 -21.63 -9.43 21.64
C SER A 798 -22.62 -9.56 22.80
N PRO A 799 -22.19 -9.84 24.04
CA PRO A 799 -23.10 -9.90 25.18
C PRO A 799 -23.93 -8.62 25.34
N GLY A 800 -25.26 -8.76 25.43
CA GLY A 800 -26.19 -7.64 25.62
C GLY A 800 -26.55 -6.86 24.35
N LEU A 801 -25.93 -7.13 23.20
CA LEU A 801 -26.26 -6.49 21.93
C LEU A 801 -27.07 -7.42 21.02
N VAL A 802 -27.97 -6.85 20.22
CA VAL A 802 -28.65 -7.56 19.14
C VAL A 802 -27.61 -7.99 18.09
N PRO A 803 -27.50 -9.30 17.77
CA PRO A 803 -26.57 -9.79 16.76
C PRO A 803 -26.86 -9.23 15.37
N ALA A 804 -25.81 -9.10 14.56
CA ALA A 804 -25.92 -8.69 13.17
C ALA A 804 -25.40 -9.76 12.22
N THR A 805 -25.85 -9.72 10.97
CA THR A 805 -25.38 -10.63 9.92
C THR A 805 -25.33 -9.91 8.58
N VAL A 806 -24.25 -10.11 7.83
CA VAL A 806 -24.09 -9.61 6.46
C VAL A 806 -23.83 -10.78 5.51
N SER A 807 -24.31 -10.64 4.27
CA SER A 807 -24.16 -11.63 3.21
C SER A 807 -23.30 -11.07 2.10
N ILE A 808 -22.24 -11.79 1.74
CA ILE A 808 -21.40 -11.51 0.58
C ILE A 808 -21.59 -12.64 -0.44
N ARG A 809 -21.57 -12.31 -1.73
CA ARG A 809 -21.63 -13.31 -2.81
C ARG A 809 -20.28 -13.42 -3.49
N THR A 810 -19.86 -14.66 -3.77
CA THR A 810 -18.67 -14.95 -4.57
C THR A 810 -19.09 -15.47 -5.94
N SER A 811 -18.48 -14.93 -7.00
CA SER A 811 -18.67 -15.38 -8.39
C SER A 811 -17.32 -15.47 -9.09
N LYS A 812 -17.21 -16.23 -10.18
CA LYS A 812 -16.01 -16.22 -11.03
C LYS A 812 -15.62 -14.83 -11.50
#